data_AF-A0A9J6GYP9-F1
#
_entry.id   AF-A0A9J6GYP9-F1
#
_cell.length_a   1.000
_cell.length_b   1.000
_cell.length_c   1.000
_cell.angle_alpha   90.00
_cell.angle_beta   90.00
_cell.angle_gamma   90.00
#
_symmetry.space_group_name_H-M   'P 1'
#
loop_
_entity.id
_entity.type
_entity.pdbx_description
1 polymer ?
#
loop_
_entity_poly.entity_id
_entity_poly.type
_entity_poly.pdbx_seq_one_letter_code
_entity_poly.pdbx_strand_id
1 'polypeptide(L)'
;MTHLDLLRDCTDSMDSCWLCDELQEWNAALKAFQIDIQEPLPGKLALAIIPEGPPVHQDDPDDTAYLWIWLLRKHRCIETLKLHGSSFRHNVAVPDLVAGFASNLRHIAIEDGEFAYWSSVLDAIGPINNLRSFTLTGYGVLDALLVKLAELLSANANSLREVHVDWLSNAYGLSNDSRSSDIVMSGISSCKNLASLAFRAELGSPGSESLAMLLRSSRTLKEFWLDRDPAIEEAFCDFMRTNTTLTELHYSCRYARYISDVLRSVENDNTLELLAIDCRLSALGNPLVMVQCLRSLLSNNRRLRTLKIKNAEICGKFGGLLAEGLSENETLECLDASNYGVLFEAVQPLCHALTINKTCSVKLHHVEASPLEREALARTLSEGKLYGRVQLTWTDFDAAGLRAALQQTTARCIDLVLSTEHLSCASFALLCQALSSSRLVYSLAVNLSSDTTPEHVDNLCNVLKKTLSLTRVKLIEHDCKNQGFAVRAAHVLRSNTSVTHLKILCNGLTAQDAELLRYLMAESQRLNVVELEVEAYVWRCDHSVRVGKLDAQTMDILSQGMTENRFITSVELRTAEQGTDQTAFMTTLTRNKVRLNRAARFVLGRNRGKLCAEAFELFEAQPSLVARVTEASGMSGRDAEAAVRSAKHFISDNYFFITQVVRDKLECLPGEGTQIDQLNPACWRRILDYLKVADVIVP
;
A
#
# COMPACT_ATOMS: atom_id res chain seq x y z
N MET A 1 33.93 2.89 -16.07
CA MET A 1 33.25 4.14 -15.68
C MET A 1 32.31 4.50 -16.80
N THR A 2 31.00 4.37 -16.59
CA THR A 2 30.00 4.98 -17.46
C THR A 2 30.19 6.50 -17.37
N HIS A 3 30.36 7.17 -18.50
CA HIS A 3 30.53 8.62 -18.54
C HIS A 3 29.16 9.25 -18.33
N LEU A 4 28.88 9.77 -17.13
CA LEU A 4 27.66 10.53 -16.87
C LEU A 4 27.69 11.82 -17.70
N ASP A 5 26.73 12.00 -18.60
CA ASP A 5 26.59 13.23 -19.38
C ASP A 5 25.89 14.32 -18.55
N LEU A 6 26.66 14.95 -17.65
CA LEU A 6 26.20 16.06 -16.81
C LEU A 6 25.87 17.34 -17.61
N LEU A 7 26.10 17.36 -18.92
CA LEU A 7 25.77 18.51 -19.78
C LEU A 7 24.43 18.34 -20.50
N ARG A 8 23.82 17.15 -20.47
CA ARG A 8 22.55 16.88 -21.14
C ARG A 8 21.38 17.49 -20.38
N ASP A 9 20.67 18.42 -21.01
CA ASP A 9 19.53 19.09 -20.40
C ASP A 9 18.30 18.17 -20.26
N CYS A 10 17.42 18.51 -19.33
CA CYS A 10 16.15 17.81 -19.10
C CYS A 10 15.20 17.97 -20.30
N THR A 11 14.70 16.85 -20.84
CA THR A 11 13.78 16.82 -21.99
C THR A 11 12.29 16.73 -21.63
N ASP A 12 11.90 17.07 -20.39
CA ASP A 12 10.51 16.90 -19.89
C ASP A 12 9.43 17.62 -20.72
N SER A 13 9.82 18.55 -21.60
CA SER A 13 8.91 19.17 -22.58
C SER A 13 8.47 18.25 -23.73
N MET A 14 9.09 17.07 -23.88
CA MET A 14 8.87 16.09 -24.96
C MET A 14 8.35 14.76 -24.39
N ASP A 15 7.27 14.84 -23.60
CA ASP A 15 6.47 13.72 -23.07
C ASP A 15 7.12 12.82 -21.99
N SER A 16 8.45 12.63 -21.98
CA SER A 16 9.20 12.07 -20.84
C SER A 16 10.70 12.41 -20.89
N CYS A 17 11.33 12.60 -19.73
CA CYS A 17 12.78 12.85 -19.64
C CYS A 17 13.58 11.60 -20.05
N TRP A 18 14.67 11.80 -20.81
CA TRP A 18 15.60 10.72 -21.17
C TRP A 18 16.15 9.96 -19.95
N LEU A 19 16.26 10.63 -18.80
CA LEU A 19 16.71 10.03 -17.55
C LEU A 19 15.83 8.86 -17.11
N CYS A 20 14.52 8.89 -17.43
CA CYS A 20 13.61 7.77 -17.16
C CYS A 20 14.03 6.47 -17.86
N ASP A 21 14.71 6.57 -19.01
CA ASP A 21 15.14 5.42 -19.78
C ASP A 21 16.57 4.97 -19.44
N GLU A 22 17.35 5.83 -18.77
CA GLU A 22 18.74 5.58 -18.35
C GLU A 22 18.88 5.40 -16.82
N LEU A 23 17.78 5.26 -16.08
CA LEU A 23 17.79 5.17 -14.60
C LEU A 23 18.77 4.14 -14.04
N GLN A 24 18.90 2.97 -14.68
CA GLN A 24 19.81 1.93 -14.20
C GLN A 24 21.29 2.34 -14.30
N GLU A 25 21.68 2.96 -15.40
CA GLU A 25 23.05 3.42 -15.64
C GLU A 25 23.40 4.58 -14.71
N TRP A 26 22.43 5.48 -14.49
CA TRP A 26 22.56 6.60 -13.57
C TRP A 26 22.62 6.14 -12.12
N ASN A 27 21.70 5.29 -11.66
CA ASN A 27 21.72 4.78 -10.29
C ASN A 27 22.97 3.95 -10.00
N ALA A 28 23.53 3.23 -11.00
CA ALA A 28 24.81 2.54 -10.84
C ALA A 28 25.97 3.49 -10.54
N ALA A 29 26.00 4.67 -11.17
CA ALA A 29 27.02 5.70 -10.91
C ALA A 29 26.74 6.49 -9.62
N LEU A 30 25.47 6.78 -9.34
CA LEU A 30 25.01 7.55 -8.17
C LEU A 30 25.05 6.75 -6.86
N LYS A 31 25.14 5.42 -6.93
CA LYS A 31 25.23 4.54 -5.76
C LYS A 31 26.36 4.92 -4.79
N ALA A 32 27.51 5.36 -5.30
CA ALA A 32 28.65 5.79 -4.47
C ALA A 32 28.33 7.01 -3.59
N PHE A 33 27.32 7.80 -3.98
CA PHE A 33 26.84 8.99 -3.29
C PHE A 33 25.54 8.74 -2.51
N GLN A 34 25.10 7.47 -2.39
CA GLN A 34 23.85 7.08 -1.74
C GLN A 34 22.58 7.71 -2.37
N ILE A 35 22.66 8.10 -3.65
CA ILE A 35 21.54 8.68 -4.40
C ILE A 35 20.87 7.60 -5.24
N ASP A 36 19.55 7.56 -5.20
CA ASP A 36 18.69 6.71 -6.03
C ASP A 36 17.63 7.54 -6.74
N ILE A 37 17.54 7.40 -8.06
CA ILE A 37 16.50 8.03 -8.87
C ILE A 37 15.43 6.99 -9.18
N GLN A 38 14.20 7.28 -8.77
CA GLN A 38 13.05 6.38 -8.93
C GLN A 38 12.03 7.00 -9.89
N GLU A 39 11.28 6.16 -10.61
CA GLU A 39 10.11 6.59 -11.39
C GLU A 39 8.84 6.03 -10.70
N PRO A 40 8.32 6.66 -9.63
CA PRO A 40 7.13 6.18 -8.94
C PRO A 40 5.89 6.16 -9.85
N LEU A 41 5.77 7.14 -10.76
CA LEU A 41 4.72 7.21 -11.77
C LEU A 41 5.33 7.40 -13.16
N PRO A 42 4.67 6.95 -14.23
CA PRO A 42 5.19 7.04 -15.61
C PRO A 42 5.60 8.47 -15.98
N GLY A 43 6.90 8.71 -16.17
CA GLY A 43 7.50 10.00 -16.52
C GLY A 43 7.72 10.97 -15.35
N LYS A 44 7.38 10.59 -14.11
CA LYS A 44 7.58 11.41 -12.90
C LYS A 44 8.69 10.83 -12.05
N LEU A 45 9.75 11.60 -11.84
CA LEU A 45 10.91 11.14 -11.10
C LEU A 45 10.85 11.55 -9.62
N ALA A 46 11.41 10.69 -8.79
CA ALA A 46 11.67 10.91 -7.38
C ALA A 46 13.16 10.76 -7.11
N LEU A 47 13.72 11.65 -6.31
CA LEU A 47 15.07 11.54 -5.80
C LEU A 47 15.01 11.01 -4.37
N ALA A 48 15.68 9.89 -4.14
CA ALA A 48 15.64 9.15 -2.88
C ALA A 48 17.05 8.83 -2.38
N ILE A 49 17.18 8.57 -1.09
CA ILE A 49 18.41 8.05 -0.49
C ILE A 49 18.36 6.53 -0.50
N ILE A 50 19.51 5.89 -0.74
CA ILE A 50 19.67 4.44 -0.57
C ILE A 50 19.81 4.15 0.93
N PRO A 51 18.83 3.50 1.58
CA PRO A 51 18.94 3.13 2.99
C PRO A 51 20.13 2.19 3.16
N GLU A 52 20.98 2.44 4.17
CA GLU A 52 22.14 1.58 4.49
C GLU A 52 23.15 1.42 3.34
N GLY A 53 23.28 2.44 2.48
CA GLY A 53 24.30 2.46 1.44
C GLY A 53 25.73 2.34 1.99
N PRO A 54 26.72 2.00 1.15
CA PRO A 54 28.13 1.93 1.58
C PRO A 54 28.53 3.24 2.28
N PRO A 55 29.40 3.19 3.31
CA PRO A 55 29.84 4.41 3.98
C PRO A 55 30.37 5.37 2.91
N VAL A 56 29.79 6.58 2.86
CA VAL A 56 30.24 7.64 1.95
C VAL A 56 31.75 7.74 2.08
N HIS A 57 32.48 7.71 0.96
CA HIS A 57 33.92 7.92 0.97
C HIS A 57 34.21 9.17 1.79
N GLN A 58 34.97 9.02 2.88
CA GLN A 58 35.23 10.09 3.86
C GLN A 58 35.93 11.31 3.25
N ASP A 59 36.37 11.19 2.00
CA ASP A 59 37.22 12.16 1.34
C ASP A 59 36.47 13.27 0.57
N ASP A 60 35.14 13.20 0.34
CA ASP A 60 34.42 14.33 -0.30
C ASP A 60 32.88 14.41 -0.06
N PRO A 61 32.42 14.98 1.08
CA PRO A 61 30.98 15.21 1.34
C PRO A 61 30.34 16.30 0.45
N ASP A 62 31.13 17.14 -0.22
CA ASP A 62 30.63 18.25 -1.03
C ASP A 62 30.04 17.74 -2.37
N ASP A 63 30.59 16.65 -2.93
CA ASP A 63 30.12 16.05 -4.18
C ASP A 63 28.70 15.47 -4.09
N THR A 64 28.39 14.76 -2.99
CA THR A 64 27.04 14.19 -2.79
C THR A 64 26.00 15.29 -2.80
N ALA A 65 26.20 16.31 -1.97
CA ALA A 65 25.24 17.39 -1.84
C ALA A 65 25.16 18.26 -3.10
N TYR A 66 26.27 18.46 -3.80
CA TYR A 66 26.29 19.05 -5.13
C TYR A 66 25.41 18.27 -6.10
N LEU A 67 25.54 16.95 -6.19
CA LEU A 67 24.73 16.11 -7.08
C LEU A 67 23.24 16.17 -6.75
N TRP A 68 22.86 16.18 -5.47
CA TRP A 68 21.47 16.38 -5.04
C TRP A 68 20.90 17.70 -5.57
N ILE A 69 21.59 18.80 -5.29
CA ILE A 69 21.15 20.15 -5.67
C ILE A 69 21.15 20.30 -7.20
N TRP A 70 22.17 19.77 -7.87
CA TRP A 70 22.29 19.78 -9.32
C TRP A 70 21.13 19.02 -9.97
N LEU A 71 20.84 17.78 -9.55
CA LEU A 71 19.73 16.99 -10.07
C LEU A 71 18.40 17.74 -9.91
N LEU A 72 18.11 18.24 -8.71
CA LEU A 72 16.87 18.95 -8.42
C LEU A 72 16.69 20.25 -9.22
N ARG A 73 17.78 21.00 -9.46
CA ARG A 73 17.75 22.25 -10.22
C ARG A 73 17.74 22.03 -11.74
N LYS A 74 18.44 21.01 -12.23
CA LYS A 74 18.55 20.70 -13.67
C LYS A 74 17.39 19.86 -14.20
N HIS A 75 16.91 18.89 -13.43
CA HIS A 75 15.86 17.97 -13.85
C HIS A 75 14.51 18.38 -13.30
N ARG A 76 13.82 19.20 -14.09
CA ARG A 76 12.43 19.65 -13.85
C ARG A 76 11.40 18.52 -13.75
N CYS A 77 11.73 17.33 -14.24
CA CYS A 77 10.93 16.11 -14.14
C CYS A 77 10.99 15.44 -12.75
N ILE A 78 11.92 15.85 -11.88
CA ILE A 78 11.96 15.40 -10.48
C ILE A 78 10.92 16.20 -9.70
N GLU A 79 9.81 15.55 -9.37
CA GLU A 79 8.69 16.16 -8.63
C GLU A 79 8.67 15.72 -7.15
N THR A 80 9.39 14.65 -6.82
CA THR A 80 9.36 14.05 -5.48
C THR A 80 10.75 13.99 -4.86
N LEU A 81 10.84 14.35 -3.59
CA LEU A 81 12.04 14.27 -2.76
C LEU A 81 11.76 13.32 -1.58
N LYS A 82 12.51 12.23 -1.45
CA LYS A 82 12.39 11.24 -0.37
C LYS A 82 13.67 11.15 0.44
N LEU A 83 13.55 11.41 1.73
CA LEU A 83 14.68 11.61 2.63
C LEU A 83 14.61 10.58 3.74
N HIS A 84 15.74 9.94 4.04
CA HIS A 84 15.86 8.92 5.09
C HIS A 84 17.06 9.20 6.00
N GLY A 85 16.94 8.86 7.29
CA GLY A 85 17.86 9.17 8.38
C GLY A 85 19.34 8.94 8.09
N SER A 86 20.19 9.85 8.59
CA SER A 86 21.65 9.94 8.36
C SER A 86 22.11 10.42 6.98
N SER A 87 21.18 11.00 6.19
CA SER A 87 21.40 11.54 4.83
C SER A 87 22.65 12.40 4.66
N PHE A 88 22.98 13.20 5.68
CA PHE A 88 24.10 14.13 5.67
C PHE A 88 24.74 14.13 7.05
N ARG A 89 26.07 13.95 7.10
CA ARG A 89 26.85 13.98 8.35
C ARG A 89 27.55 15.32 8.61
N HIS A 90 27.54 16.21 7.63
CA HIS A 90 28.25 17.48 7.65
C HIS A 90 27.40 18.60 7.02
N ASN A 91 27.74 19.85 7.35
CA ASN A 91 27.12 21.02 6.74
C ASN A 91 27.57 21.14 5.29
N VAL A 92 26.62 21.31 4.38
CA VAL A 92 26.87 21.37 2.94
C VAL A 92 27.31 22.78 2.55
N ALA A 93 28.50 22.93 1.98
CA ALA A 93 28.85 24.13 1.23
C ALA A 93 28.24 24.01 -0.17
N VAL A 94 27.28 24.88 -0.50
CA VAL A 94 26.57 24.84 -1.79
C VAL A 94 27.36 25.66 -2.81
N PRO A 95 27.83 25.09 -3.92
CA PRO A 95 28.53 25.87 -4.93
C PRO A 95 27.57 26.83 -5.65
N ASP A 96 27.98 28.08 -5.84
CA ASP A 96 27.27 29.11 -6.64
C ASP A 96 27.11 28.74 -8.13
N LEU A 97 27.66 27.59 -8.57
CA LEU A 97 27.78 27.20 -9.98
C LEU A 97 26.50 26.65 -10.63
N VAL A 98 25.46 26.28 -9.89
CA VAL A 98 24.21 25.74 -10.50
C VAL A 98 23.14 26.82 -10.57
N ALA A 99 22.97 27.47 -11.73
CA ALA A 99 21.91 28.48 -11.90
C ALA A 99 20.49 27.89 -11.81
N GLY A 100 19.59 28.58 -11.10
CA GLY A 100 18.16 28.22 -10.96
C GLY A 100 17.77 27.65 -9.60
N PHE A 101 16.47 27.38 -9.41
CA PHE A 101 15.88 26.79 -8.20
C PHE A 101 15.11 25.51 -8.56
N ALA A 102 14.91 24.59 -7.62
CA ALA A 102 14.09 23.40 -7.86
C ALA A 102 12.59 23.73 -7.77
N SER A 103 12.09 24.48 -8.76
CA SER A 103 10.73 25.05 -8.73
C SER A 103 9.60 24.03 -8.93
N ASN A 104 9.92 22.80 -9.35
CA ASN A 104 8.95 21.79 -9.76
C ASN A 104 8.66 20.72 -8.70
N LEU A 105 9.29 20.82 -7.52
CA LEU A 105 9.00 19.91 -6.41
C LEU A 105 7.53 20.04 -5.99
N ARG A 106 6.86 18.88 -5.94
CA ARG A 106 5.44 18.72 -5.56
C ARG A 106 5.26 17.81 -4.37
N HIS A 107 6.22 16.94 -4.08
CA HIS A 107 6.10 15.95 -3.03
C HIS A 107 7.39 15.90 -2.23
N ILE A 108 7.30 16.02 -0.91
CA ILE A 108 8.43 15.86 0.01
C ILE A 108 8.05 14.82 1.05
N ALA A 109 8.88 13.79 1.21
CA ALA A 109 8.75 12.80 2.25
C ALA A 109 10.05 12.73 3.05
N ILE A 110 9.93 12.86 4.36
CA ILE A 110 11.03 12.79 5.32
C ILE A 110 10.70 11.67 6.30
N GLU A 111 11.52 10.62 6.33
CA GLU A 111 11.24 9.40 7.07
C GLU A 111 12.47 9.00 7.90
N ASP A 112 12.28 8.75 9.21
CA ASP A 112 13.28 8.21 10.17
C ASP A 112 14.59 9.02 10.35
N GLY A 113 15.11 9.11 11.59
CA GLY A 113 16.49 9.56 11.89
C GLY A 113 16.69 11.02 12.35
N GLU A 114 17.96 11.39 12.63
CA GLU A 114 18.33 12.74 13.10
C GLU A 114 18.59 13.71 11.94
N PHE A 115 17.93 14.86 11.94
CA PHE A 115 17.83 15.74 10.77
C PHE A 115 18.64 17.05 10.88
N ALA A 116 19.90 16.99 11.32
CA ALA A 116 20.65 18.18 11.71
C ALA A 116 20.96 19.18 10.57
N TYR A 117 21.04 18.73 9.31
CA TYR A 117 21.61 19.53 8.21
C TYR A 117 20.62 19.83 7.07
N TRP A 118 19.36 19.41 7.18
CA TRP A 118 18.34 19.63 6.15
C TRP A 118 17.93 21.09 5.98
N SER A 119 18.09 21.88 7.04
CA SER A 119 17.84 23.31 6.98
C SER A 119 18.70 23.99 5.91
N SER A 120 19.98 23.62 5.79
CA SER A 120 20.90 24.14 4.77
C SER A 120 20.53 23.66 3.36
N VAL A 121 20.09 22.40 3.22
CA VAL A 121 19.71 21.83 1.92
C VAL A 121 18.43 22.48 1.39
N LEU A 122 17.44 22.75 2.24
CA LEU A 122 16.23 23.48 1.83
C LEU A 122 16.55 24.90 1.35
N ASP A 123 17.48 25.60 2.01
CA ASP A 123 17.96 26.91 1.53
C ASP A 123 18.65 26.78 0.17
N ALA A 124 19.48 25.75 0.02
CA ALA A 124 20.21 25.45 -1.19
C ALA A 124 19.29 25.10 -2.36
N ILE A 125 18.15 24.46 -2.14
CA ILE A 125 17.22 24.10 -3.20
C ILE A 125 16.46 25.36 -3.69
N GLY A 126 16.31 26.34 -2.81
CA GLY A 126 15.58 27.59 -3.06
C GLY A 126 14.09 27.48 -2.70
N PRO A 127 13.31 28.55 -2.94
CA PRO A 127 11.92 28.61 -2.53
C PRO A 127 11.06 27.58 -3.27
N ILE A 128 10.30 26.79 -2.50
CA ILE A 128 9.36 25.79 -3.00
C ILE A 128 7.95 26.33 -2.75
N ASN A 129 7.18 26.60 -3.81
CA ASN A 129 5.88 27.28 -3.73
C ASN A 129 4.73 26.52 -4.41
N ASN A 130 4.95 25.27 -4.83
CA ASN A 130 3.96 24.43 -5.52
C ASN A 130 3.83 23.02 -4.92
N LEU A 131 4.16 22.86 -3.64
CA LEU A 131 4.08 21.60 -2.92
C LEU A 131 2.62 21.12 -2.84
N ARG A 132 2.39 19.86 -3.19
CA ARG A 132 1.08 19.18 -3.20
C ARG A 132 0.96 18.16 -2.07
N SER A 133 2.03 17.43 -1.77
CA SER A 133 2.06 16.54 -0.61
C SER A 133 3.30 16.71 0.25
N PHE A 134 3.12 16.52 1.56
CA PHE A 134 4.20 16.53 2.54
C PHE A 134 4.03 15.37 3.53
N THR A 135 5.09 14.59 3.71
CA THR A 135 5.15 13.49 4.69
C THR A 135 6.32 13.69 5.64
N LEU A 136 6.07 13.52 6.93
CA LEU A 136 7.07 13.54 7.99
C LEU A 136 6.82 12.40 8.96
N THR A 137 7.72 11.43 9.00
CA THR A 137 7.69 10.28 9.92
C THR A 137 9.02 10.09 10.64
N GLY A 138 9.01 9.47 11.83
CA GLY A 138 10.22 9.12 12.58
C GLY A 138 10.36 9.82 13.94
N TYR A 139 11.58 9.82 14.51
CA TYR A 139 11.90 10.43 15.81
C TYR A 139 13.03 11.47 15.67
N GLY A 140 12.98 12.56 16.44
CA GLY A 140 14.13 13.48 16.60
C GLY A 140 14.32 14.52 15.49
N VAL A 141 13.37 15.44 15.32
CA VAL A 141 13.55 16.64 14.48
C VAL A 141 14.09 17.79 15.32
N LEU A 142 15.18 18.44 14.91
CA LEU A 142 15.70 19.63 15.58
C LEU A 142 14.75 20.84 15.39
N ASP A 143 14.64 21.69 16.41
CA ASP A 143 13.77 22.88 16.41
C ASP A 143 14.00 23.81 15.19
N ALA A 144 15.27 24.00 14.79
CA ALA A 144 15.61 24.85 13.64
C ALA A 144 15.05 24.32 12.31
N LEU A 145 14.97 22.99 12.15
CA LEU A 145 14.36 22.39 10.97
C LEU A 145 12.83 22.50 11.04
N LEU A 146 12.23 22.30 12.22
CA LEU A 146 10.78 22.41 12.40
C LEU A 146 10.23 23.77 11.99
N VAL A 147 10.94 24.87 12.33
CA VAL A 147 10.55 26.22 11.91
C VAL A 147 10.55 26.34 10.38
N LYS A 148 11.61 25.86 9.72
CA LYS A 148 11.67 25.88 8.25
C LYS A 148 10.61 25.01 7.58
N LEU A 149 10.28 23.86 8.17
CA LEU A 149 9.18 23.03 7.70
C LEU A 149 7.84 23.75 7.84
N ALA A 150 7.59 24.46 8.95
CA ALA A 150 6.39 25.26 9.14
C ALA A 150 6.30 26.42 8.13
N GLU A 151 7.41 27.11 7.85
CA GLU A 151 7.49 28.15 6.81
C GLU A 151 7.23 27.58 5.42
N LEU A 152 7.84 26.43 5.09
CA LEU A 152 7.60 25.71 3.85
C LEU A 152 6.12 25.35 3.69
N LEU A 153 5.50 24.78 4.73
CA LEU A 153 4.08 24.42 4.70
C LEU A 153 3.19 25.67 4.51
N SER A 154 3.51 26.76 5.22
CA SER A 154 2.80 28.03 5.11
C SER A 154 2.91 28.64 3.70
N ALA A 155 4.10 28.63 3.11
CA ALA A 155 4.35 29.13 1.75
C ALA A 155 3.55 28.35 0.69
N ASN A 156 3.22 27.09 0.99
CA ASN A 156 2.48 26.19 0.09
C ASN A 156 1.00 26.02 0.49
N ALA A 157 0.46 26.87 1.36
CA ALA A 157 -0.91 26.77 1.86
C ALA A 157 -2.00 26.70 0.78
N ASN A 158 -1.76 27.31 -0.39
CA ASN A 158 -2.70 27.31 -1.51
C ASN A 158 -2.56 26.09 -2.43
N SER A 159 -1.42 25.39 -2.44
CA SER A 159 -1.14 24.26 -3.33
C SER A 159 -1.23 22.90 -2.65
N LEU A 160 -1.00 22.85 -1.33
CA LEU A 160 -1.00 21.61 -0.54
C LEU A 160 -2.37 20.93 -0.56
N ARG A 161 -2.35 19.62 -0.79
CA ARG A 161 -3.50 18.72 -0.86
C ARG A 161 -3.42 17.62 0.18
N GLU A 162 -2.22 17.14 0.50
CA GLU A 162 -2.03 15.98 1.37
C GLU A 162 -0.93 16.28 2.38
N VAL A 163 -1.20 16.06 3.66
CA VAL A 163 -0.19 16.19 4.72
C VAL A 163 -0.28 14.97 5.62
N HIS A 164 0.85 14.30 5.83
CA HIS A 164 0.98 13.17 6.73
C HIS A 164 2.13 13.42 7.73
N VAL A 165 1.80 13.48 9.01
CA VAL A 165 2.75 13.59 10.11
C VAL A 165 2.50 12.42 11.05
N ASP A 166 3.49 11.54 11.22
CA ASP A 166 3.43 10.41 12.15
C ASP A 166 4.69 10.36 13.03
N TRP A 167 4.52 10.76 14.30
CA TRP A 167 5.54 10.59 15.31
C TRP A 167 5.08 9.50 16.28
N LEU A 168 5.56 8.29 16.03
CA LEU A 168 5.42 7.17 16.93
C LEU A 168 6.17 7.50 18.23
N SER A 169 5.45 7.91 19.28
CA SER A 169 6.02 7.87 20.63
C SER A 169 6.14 6.40 21.02
N ASN A 170 7.35 5.84 21.04
CA ASN A 170 7.89 5.07 22.18
C ASN A 170 9.10 4.21 21.81
N ALA A 171 10.22 4.50 22.48
CA ALA A 171 11.22 3.50 22.88
C ALA A 171 12.11 3.98 24.06
N TYR A 172 12.25 5.30 24.28
CA TYR A 172 13.24 5.82 25.25
C TYR A 172 12.70 6.79 26.32
N GLY A 173 11.39 6.95 26.48
CA GLY A 173 10.84 7.81 27.55
C GLY A 173 11.19 9.30 27.41
N LEU A 174 11.70 9.73 26.25
CA LEU A 174 11.75 11.14 25.89
C LEU A 174 10.32 11.56 25.57
N SER A 175 9.71 12.34 26.46
CA SER A 175 8.47 13.05 26.17
C SER A 175 8.70 13.89 24.92
N ASN A 176 8.07 13.53 23.80
CA ASN A 176 7.93 14.49 22.71
C ASN A 176 7.13 15.66 23.29
N ASP A 177 7.78 16.80 23.46
CA ASP A 177 7.11 18.02 23.87
C ASP A 177 6.12 18.40 22.76
N SER A 178 4.88 18.69 23.13
CA SER A 178 3.85 19.13 22.19
C SER A 178 4.30 20.33 21.36
N ARG A 179 5.27 21.13 21.84
CA ARG A 179 5.89 22.23 21.11
C ARG A 179 6.30 21.88 19.67
N SER A 180 6.92 20.72 19.43
CA SER A 180 7.36 20.36 18.08
C SER A 180 6.17 20.14 17.13
N SER A 181 5.12 19.50 17.64
CA SER A 181 3.86 19.30 16.91
C SER A 181 3.11 20.60 16.66
N ASP A 182 3.11 21.49 17.64
CA ASP A 182 2.45 22.78 17.55
C ASP A 182 3.09 23.65 16.46
N ILE A 183 4.42 23.64 16.33
CA ILE A 183 5.14 24.37 15.28
C ILE A 183 4.71 23.86 13.88
N VAL A 184 4.71 22.55 13.66
CA VAL A 184 4.32 21.99 12.35
C VAL A 184 2.84 22.28 12.05
N MET A 185 1.95 22.10 13.04
CA MET A 185 0.53 22.42 12.87
C MET A 185 0.27 23.90 12.60
N SER A 186 1.09 24.81 13.17
CA SER A 186 0.96 26.23 12.87
C SER A 186 1.18 26.53 11.39
N GLY A 187 2.14 25.84 10.75
CA GLY A 187 2.38 25.98 9.30
C GLY A 187 1.28 25.36 8.44
N ILE A 188 0.62 24.30 8.93
CA ILE A 188 -0.50 23.64 8.23
C ILE A 188 -1.79 24.46 8.36
N SER A 189 -1.96 25.24 9.43
CA SER A 189 -3.22 25.92 9.80
C SER A 189 -3.87 26.76 8.68
N SER A 190 -3.07 27.26 7.74
CA SER A 190 -3.51 28.10 6.62
C SER A 190 -3.84 27.31 5.34
N CYS A 191 -3.64 25.99 5.33
CA CYS A 191 -3.79 25.13 4.15
C CYS A 191 -5.26 24.80 3.85
N LYS A 192 -5.99 25.75 3.24
CA LYS A 192 -7.44 25.63 2.98
C LYS A 192 -7.84 24.59 1.93
N ASN A 193 -6.86 24.08 1.19
CA ASN A 193 -7.01 23.26 0.00
C ASN A 193 -6.70 21.76 0.25
N LEU A 194 -6.44 21.39 1.51
CA LEU A 194 -6.16 20.01 1.89
C LEU A 194 -7.36 19.10 1.58
N ALA A 195 -7.08 18.02 0.86
CA ALA A 195 -7.97 16.89 0.64
C ALA A 195 -7.73 15.79 1.69
N SER A 196 -6.52 15.66 2.20
CA SER A 196 -6.12 14.60 3.12
C SER A 196 -5.20 15.15 4.21
N LEU A 197 -5.52 14.90 5.49
CA LEU A 197 -4.69 15.25 6.64
C LEU A 197 -4.58 14.07 7.60
N ALA A 198 -3.38 13.49 7.71
CA ALA A 198 -3.06 12.53 8.74
C ALA A 198 -2.10 13.16 9.76
N PHE A 199 -2.57 13.36 11.00
CA PHE A 199 -1.76 13.95 12.06
C PHE A 199 -1.77 13.04 13.29
N ARG A 200 -0.70 12.25 13.44
CA ARG A 200 -0.50 11.28 14.52
C ARG A 200 0.61 11.73 15.46
N ALA A 201 0.33 12.81 16.17
CA ALA A 201 1.23 13.41 17.12
C ALA A 201 0.42 14.08 18.23
N GLU A 202 1.03 14.19 19.42
CA GLU A 202 0.39 14.88 20.55
C GLU A 202 0.47 16.39 20.34
N LEU A 203 -0.67 17.07 20.45
CA LEU A 203 -0.79 18.52 20.32
C LEU A 203 -0.97 19.19 21.67
N GLY A 204 -0.35 20.34 21.82
CA GLY A 204 -0.56 21.25 22.93
C GLY A 204 -1.69 22.21 22.60
N SER A 205 -2.07 23.06 23.56
CA SER A 205 -3.11 24.08 23.34
C SER A 205 -2.87 24.95 22.09
N PRO A 206 -1.64 25.42 21.78
CA PRO A 206 -1.37 26.18 20.55
C PRO A 206 -1.59 25.37 19.27
N GLY A 207 -1.19 24.09 19.27
CA GLY A 207 -1.39 23.18 18.14
C GLY A 207 -2.87 22.88 17.92
N SER A 208 -3.63 22.64 18.99
CA SER A 208 -5.08 22.43 18.93
C SER A 208 -5.82 23.67 18.41
N GLU A 209 -5.39 24.89 18.79
CA GLU A 209 -5.94 26.13 18.24
C GLU A 209 -5.63 26.27 16.74
N SER A 210 -4.41 25.90 16.32
CA SER A 210 -4.02 25.86 14.91
C SER A 210 -4.84 24.86 14.09
N LEU A 211 -5.09 23.67 14.64
CA LEU A 211 -5.96 22.67 14.05
C LEU A 211 -7.42 23.16 13.96
N ALA A 212 -7.92 23.81 15.01
CA ALA A 212 -9.26 24.41 15.01
C ALA A 212 -9.41 25.47 13.91
N MET A 213 -8.40 26.32 13.70
CA MET A 213 -8.40 27.30 12.60
C MET A 213 -8.44 26.63 11.23
N LEU A 214 -7.67 25.55 11.04
CA LEU A 214 -7.69 24.77 9.81
C LEU A 214 -9.08 24.18 9.55
N LEU A 215 -9.65 23.49 10.54
CA LEU A 215 -10.96 22.83 10.41
C LEU A 215 -12.08 23.84 10.08
N ARG A 216 -12.10 25.01 10.76
CA ARG A 216 -13.10 26.06 10.49
C ARG A 216 -13.00 26.62 9.06
N SER A 217 -11.80 26.68 8.49
CA SER A 217 -11.56 27.23 7.15
C SER A 217 -11.58 26.18 6.02
N SER A 218 -11.47 24.90 6.37
CA SER A 218 -11.42 23.79 5.40
C SER A 218 -12.77 23.54 4.74
N ARG A 219 -12.75 23.38 3.41
CA ARG A 219 -13.91 23.03 2.59
C ARG A 219 -13.63 21.92 1.59
N THR A 220 -12.44 21.31 1.65
CA THR A 220 -11.96 20.33 0.68
C THR A 220 -11.54 19.00 1.32
N LEU A 221 -11.46 18.94 2.66
CA LEU A 221 -10.93 17.79 3.38
C LEU A 221 -11.88 16.60 3.20
N LYS A 222 -11.34 15.51 2.65
CA LYS A 222 -12.03 14.24 2.39
C LYS A 222 -11.60 13.15 3.37
N GLU A 223 -10.34 13.17 3.76
CA GLU A 223 -9.73 12.18 4.65
C GLU A 223 -9.08 12.89 5.84
N PHE A 224 -9.41 12.46 7.06
CA PHE A 224 -8.84 13.03 8.26
C PHE A 224 -8.48 11.94 9.27
N TRP A 225 -7.19 11.85 9.64
CA TRP A 225 -6.71 11.03 10.75
C TRP A 225 -6.20 11.91 11.87
N LEU A 226 -6.76 11.70 13.07
CA LEU A 226 -6.34 12.40 14.28
C LEU A 226 -6.09 11.39 15.40
N ASP A 227 -4.94 11.51 16.04
CA ASP A 227 -4.58 10.73 17.22
C ASP A 227 -4.28 11.67 18.40
N ARG A 228 -4.77 11.31 19.60
CA ARG A 228 -4.36 11.89 20.90
C ARG A 228 -4.70 13.36 21.20
N ASP A 229 -5.68 14.01 20.55
CA ASP A 229 -6.05 15.40 20.92
C ASP A 229 -7.44 15.52 21.62
N PRO A 230 -7.50 15.92 22.91
CA PRO A 230 -8.74 16.15 23.64
C PRO A 230 -9.35 17.57 23.51
N ALA A 231 -8.70 18.52 22.84
CA ALA A 231 -9.00 19.95 22.96
C ALA A 231 -9.74 20.60 21.76
N ILE A 232 -9.97 19.88 20.67
CA ILE A 232 -10.59 20.45 19.45
C ILE A 232 -12.10 20.21 19.30
N GLU A 233 -12.79 19.78 20.36
CA GLU A 233 -14.19 19.34 20.31
C GLU A 233 -15.13 20.35 19.64
N GLU A 234 -15.12 21.60 20.09
CA GLU A 234 -16.00 22.65 19.57
C GLU A 234 -15.74 22.94 18.10
N ALA A 235 -14.46 23.11 17.72
CA ALA A 235 -14.07 23.38 16.35
C ALA A 235 -14.38 22.20 15.41
N PHE A 236 -14.23 20.97 15.91
CA PHE A 236 -14.59 19.78 15.17
C PHE A 236 -16.12 19.68 14.98
N CYS A 237 -16.91 19.98 16.01
CA CYS A 237 -18.37 20.01 15.90
C CYS A 237 -18.81 21.07 14.88
N ASP A 238 -18.24 22.28 14.90
CA ASP A 238 -18.51 23.34 13.93
C ASP A 238 -18.14 22.92 12.50
N PHE A 239 -17.00 22.26 12.36
CA PHE A 239 -16.56 21.68 11.09
C PHE A 239 -17.57 20.65 10.59
N MET A 240 -17.97 19.68 11.40
CA MET A 240 -18.95 18.66 11.01
C MET A 240 -20.32 19.24 10.64
N ARG A 241 -20.78 20.33 11.30
CA ARG A 241 -22.05 21.00 10.93
C ARG A 241 -22.01 21.67 9.56
N THR A 242 -20.82 22.09 9.11
CA THR A 242 -20.62 22.79 7.83
C THR A 242 -19.93 21.92 6.78
N ASN A 243 -19.60 20.68 7.15
CA ASN A 243 -18.87 19.74 6.33
C ASN A 243 -19.72 19.32 5.13
N THR A 244 -19.10 19.34 3.95
CA THR A 244 -19.69 18.86 2.70
C THR A 244 -18.77 17.93 1.93
N THR A 245 -17.61 17.57 2.49
CA THR A 245 -16.55 16.87 1.73
C THR A 245 -15.94 15.68 2.46
N LEU A 246 -15.97 15.62 3.80
CA LEU A 246 -15.32 14.56 4.56
C LEU A 246 -16.02 13.22 4.31
N THR A 247 -15.30 12.27 3.72
CA THR A 247 -15.78 10.92 3.43
C THR A 247 -15.16 9.88 4.35
N GLU A 248 -13.96 10.15 4.88
CA GLU A 248 -13.23 9.23 5.76
C GLU A 248 -12.70 9.94 7.02
N LEU A 249 -13.02 9.40 8.19
CA LEU A 249 -12.56 9.88 9.48
C LEU A 249 -11.95 8.74 10.29
N HIS A 250 -10.72 8.94 10.74
CA HIS A 250 -10.04 8.09 11.70
C HIS A 250 -9.74 8.89 12.95
N TYR A 251 -10.34 8.48 14.06
CA TYR A 251 -10.23 9.19 15.32
C TYR A 251 -9.75 8.26 16.43
N SER A 252 -8.63 8.59 17.05
CA SER A 252 -8.04 7.84 18.15
C SER A 252 -7.94 8.75 19.38
N CYS A 253 -8.48 8.29 20.50
CA CYS A 253 -8.45 9.05 21.74
C CYS A 253 -8.29 8.14 22.96
N ARG A 254 -7.60 8.64 23.99
CA ARG A 254 -7.44 7.93 25.27
C ARG A 254 -8.69 7.98 26.15
N TYR A 255 -9.58 8.95 25.96
CA TYR A 255 -10.74 9.16 26.82
C TYR A 255 -12.06 8.96 26.07
N ALA A 256 -12.91 8.07 26.60
CA ALA A 256 -14.18 7.69 25.96
C ALA A 256 -15.19 8.85 25.81
N ARG A 257 -15.08 9.92 26.60
CA ARG A 257 -15.99 11.08 26.51
C ARG A 257 -15.92 11.76 25.13
N TYR A 258 -14.72 12.03 24.63
CA TYR A 258 -14.53 12.74 23.37
C TYR A 258 -14.99 11.92 22.16
N ILE A 259 -14.86 10.60 22.24
CA ILE A 259 -15.42 9.71 21.23
C ILE A 259 -16.95 9.88 21.16
N SER A 260 -17.62 10.04 22.30
CA SER A 260 -19.08 10.25 22.33
C SER A 260 -19.49 11.54 21.61
N ASP A 261 -18.70 12.61 21.72
CA ASP A 261 -18.98 13.90 21.08
C ASP A 261 -18.75 13.85 19.57
N VAL A 262 -17.69 13.15 19.13
CA VAL A 262 -17.46 12.83 17.71
C VAL A 262 -18.63 12.02 17.15
N LEU A 263 -19.07 10.98 17.86
CA LEU A 263 -20.19 10.14 17.42
C LEU A 263 -21.50 10.94 17.24
N ARG A 264 -21.81 11.85 18.17
CA ARG A 264 -22.99 12.74 18.05
C ARG A 264 -22.87 13.70 16.88
N SER A 265 -21.67 14.17 16.58
CA SER A 265 -21.42 15.07 15.45
C SER A 265 -21.58 14.36 14.11
N VAL A 266 -21.23 13.08 14.04
CA VAL A 266 -21.37 12.25 12.83
C VAL A 266 -22.81 11.70 12.66
N GLU A 267 -23.61 11.63 13.72
CA GLU A 267 -24.96 11.04 13.70
C GLU A 267 -25.84 11.56 12.55
N ASN A 268 -25.83 12.87 12.33
CA ASN A 268 -26.62 13.53 11.28
C ASN A 268 -25.77 13.97 10.08
N ASP A 269 -24.49 13.60 10.03
CA ASP A 269 -23.62 13.89 8.89
C ASP A 269 -24.08 13.10 7.66
N ASN A 270 -24.03 13.75 6.50
CA ASN A 270 -24.52 13.18 5.25
C ASN A 270 -23.44 12.97 4.18
N THR A 271 -22.15 13.05 4.54
CA THR A 271 -21.03 12.88 3.61
C THR A 271 -20.09 11.75 4.02
N LEU A 272 -19.96 11.46 5.30
CA LEU A 272 -19.04 10.47 5.83
C LEU A 272 -19.48 9.05 5.46
N GLU A 273 -18.60 8.33 4.78
CA GLU A 273 -18.80 6.96 4.35
C GLU A 273 -18.02 5.96 5.23
N LEU A 274 -16.88 6.38 5.78
CA LEU A 274 -16.06 5.58 6.68
C LEU A 274 -15.76 6.32 7.99
N LEU A 275 -16.08 5.65 9.11
CA LEU A 275 -15.69 6.06 10.45
C LEU A 275 -14.85 4.96 11.09
N ALA A 276 -13.62 5.28 11.49
CA ALA A 276 -12.77 4.41 12.28
C ALA A 276 -12.47 5.06 13.63
N ILE A 277 -12.90 4.42 14.71
CA ILE A 277 -12.62 4.87 16.07
C ILE A 277 -11.64 3.92 16.74
N ASP A 278 -10.59 4.45 17.35
CA ASP A 278 -9.67 3.69 18.21
C ASP A 278 -9.87 4.13 19.66
N CYS A 279 -10.39 3.19 20.47
CA CYS A 279 -10.83 3.42 21.83
C CYS A 279 -9.99 2.56 22.78
N ARG A 280 -8.82 3.02 23.20
CA ARG A 280 -8.07 2.32 24.27
C ARG A 280 -8.78 2.53 25.61
N LEU A 281 -9.64 1.59 26.00
CA LEU A 281 -10.44 1.63 27.24
C LEU A 281 -9.59 1.37 28.51
N SER A 282 -8.45 2.04 28.66
CA SER A 282 -7.66 1.97 29.89
C SER A 282 -8.00 3.15 30.79
N ALA A 283 -9.05 2.97 31.60
CA ALA A 283 -9.45 3.79 32.74
C ALA A 283 -9.91 5.25 32.45
N LEU A 284 -11.05 5.65 33.04
CA LEU A 284 -11.65 7.01 33.03
C LEU A 284 -12.63 7.31 31.87
N GLY A 285 -13.75 6.59 31.84
CA GLY A 285 -14.95 6.96 31.07
C GLY A 285 -16.12 6.03 31.36
N ASN A 286 -17.37 6.49 31.21
CA ASN A 286 -18.56 5.63 31.31
C ASN A 286 -18.80 4.99 29.93
N PRO A 287 -18.47 3.69 29.73
CA PRO A 287 -18.57 3.06 28.43
C PRO A 287 -20.01 3.10 27.86
N LEU A 288 -21.02 3.14 28.74
CA LEU A 288 -22.43 3.13 28.34
C LEU A 288 -22.82 4.34 27.48
N VAL A 289 -22.27 5.52 27.75
CA VAL A 289 -22.61 6.74 27.00
C VAL A 289 -22.13 6.63 25.55
N MET A 290 -20.90 6.17 25.37
CA MET A 290 -20.33 5.93 24.04
C MET A 290 -21.14 4.88 23.28
N VAL A 291 -21.49 3.76 23.93
CA VAL A 291 -22.32 2.71 23.30
C VAL A 291 -23.69 3.25 22.88
N GLN A 292 -24.32 4.07 23.72
CA GLN A 292 -25.60 4.71 23.37
C GLN A 292 -25.47 5.64 22.17
N CYS A 293 -24.37 6.40 22.08
CA CYS A 293 -24.09 7.24 20.91
C CYS A 293 -23.85 6.39 19.66
N LEU A 294 -23.15 5.25 19.77
CA LEU A 294 -22.97 4.31 18.65
C LEU A 294 -24.31 3.73 18.17
N ARG A 295 -25.19 3.33 19.10
CA ARG A 295 -26.53 2.87 18.74
C ARG A 295 -27.29 3.97 17.99
N SER A 296 -27.30 5.19 18.53
CA SER A 296 -27.99 6.34 17.92
C SER A 296 -27.44 6.65 16.52
N LEU A 297 -26.11 6.66 16.38
CA LEU A 297 -25.42 6.82 15.09
C LEU A 297 -25.88 5.77 14.08
N LEU A 298 -25.92 4.49 14.46
CA LEU A 298 -26.37 3.41 13.57
C LEU A 298 -27.87 3.54 13.23
N SER A 299 -28.70 3.86 14.21
CA SER A 299 -30.15 4.05 14.02
C SER A 299 -30.48 5.22 13.11
N ASN A 300 -29.70 6.30 13.10
CA ASN A 300 -30.06 7.57 12.44
C ASN A 300 -29.23 7.90 11.19
N ASN A 301 -27.95 7.51 11.14
CA ASN A 301 -27.12 7.83 9.99
C ASN A 301 -27.53 7.00 8.76
N ARG A 302 -27.57 7.64 7.59
CA ARG A 302 -28.00 7.05 6.31
C ARG A 302 -26.94 7.17 5.21
N ARG A 303 -25.69 7.44 5.57
CA ARG A 303 -24.59 7.64 4.62
C ARG A 303 -23.39 6.77 4.92
N LEU A 304 -23.12 6.53 6.20
CA LEU A 304 -22.05 5.69 6.67
C LEU A 304 -22.18 4.27 6.08
N ARG A 305 -21.11 3.82 5.42
CA ARG A 305 -20.97 2.50 4.79
C ARG A 305 -20.07 1.59 5.61
N THR A 306 -19.05 2.13 6.25
CA THR A 306 -18.09 1.38 7.05
C THR A 306 -17.90 1.98 8.43
N LEU A 307 -18.08 1.18 9.47
CA LEU A 307 -17.75 1.52 10.85
C LEU A 307 -16.67 0.56 11.34
N LYS A 308 -15.50 1.09 11.73
CA LYS A 308 -14.42 0.32 12.35
C LYS A 308 -14.28 0.74 13.80
N ILE A 309 -14.37 -0.21 14.72
CA ILE A 309 -14.15 0.00 16.14
C ILE A 309 -12.87 -0.73 16.48
N LYS A 310 -11.86 -0.02 16.98
CA LYS A 310 -10.52 -0.51 17.36
C LYS A 310 -10.28 -0.41 18.86
N ASN A 311 -9.52 -1.36 19.41
CA ASN A 311 -9.15 -1.49 20.83
C ASN A 311 -10.31 -1.44 21.86
N ALA A 312 -11.56 -1.70 21.44
CA ALA A 312 -12.71 -1.77 22.33
C ALA A 312 -13.11 -3.22 22.63
N GLU A 313 -13.28 -3.55 23.91
CA GLU A 313 -13.86 -4.82 24.36
C GLU A 313 -15.39 -4.80 24.13
N ILE A 314 -15.93 -5.86 23.52
CA ILE A 314 -17.38 -5.97 23.25
C ILE A 314 -18.03 -7.01 24.16
N CYS A 315 -18.66 -6.52 25.23
CA CYS A 315 -19.44 -7.35 26.15
C CYS A 315 -20.92 -7.47 25.73
N GLY A 316 -21.68 -8.38 26.35
CA GLY A 316 -23.07 -8.67 25.96
C GLY A 316 -24.00 -7.45 25.92
N LYS A 317 -23.91 -6.53 26.88
CA LYS A 317 -24.70 -5.28 26.86
C LYS A 317 -24.29 -4.35 25.72
N PHE A 318 -23.00 -4.30 25.41
CA PHE A 318 -22.50 -3.53 24.27
C PHE A 318 -22.99 -4.14 22.95
N GLY A 319 -22.83 -5.45 22.78
CA GLY A 319 -23.31 -6.18 21.60
C GLY A 319 -24.81 -6.04 21.37
N GLY A 320 -25.62 -6.08 22.43
CA GLY A 320 -27.07 -5.87 22.35
C GLY A 320 -27.46 -4.49 21.80
N LEU A 321 -26.85 -3.42 22.31
CA LEU A 321 -27.14 -2.06 21.84
C LEU A 321 -26.62 -1.81 20.41
N LEU A 322 -25.49 -2.39 20.03
CA LEU A 322 -25.03 -2.38 18.64
C LEU A 322 -25.99 -3.13 17.72
N ALA A 323 -26.50 -4.28 18.15
CA ALA A 323 -27.47 -5.07 17.40
C ALA A 323 -28.80 -4.32 17.19
N GLU A 324 -29.31 -3.61 18.20
CA GLU A 324 -30.48 -2.73 18.09
C GLU A 324 -30.27 -1.70 16.97
N GLY A 325 -29.20 -0.91 17.03
CA GLY A 325 -28.94 0.12 16.02
C GLY A 325 -28.68 -0.45 14.62
N LEU A 326 -27.99 -1.60 14.54
CA LEU A 326 -27.72 -2.27 13.27
C LEU A 326 -28.99 -2.82 12.61
N SER A 327 -29.97 -3.27 13.41
CA SER A 327 -31.24 -3.79 12.90
C SER A 327 -32.09 -2.72 12.21
N GLU A 328 -31.94 -1.46 12.63
CA GLU A 328 -32.63 -0.29 12.07
C GLU A 328 -31.86 0.38 10.93
N ASN A 329 -30.57 0.07 10.79
CA ASN A 329 -29.72 0.66 9.77
C ASN A 329 -29.92 -0.03 8.42
N GLU A 330 -29.97 0.74 7.33
CA GLU A 330 -30.15 0.22 5.97
C GLU A 330 -29.00 0.59 5.01
N THR A 331 -27.94 1.22 5.51
CA THR A 331 -26.89 1.80 4.66
C THR A 331 -25.49 1.26 4.94
N LEU A 332 -25.24 0.83 6.17
CA LEU A 332 -23.98 0.24 6.59
C LEU A 332 -23.76 -1.08 5.86
N GLU A 333 -22.57 -1.22 5.30
CA GLU A 333 -22.10 -2.36 4.51
C GLU A 333 -21.06 -3.18 5.28
N CYS A 334 -20.31 -2.55 6.18
CA CYS A 334 -19.27 -3.20 6.98
C CYS A 334 -19.21 -2.63 8.41
N LEU A 335 -19.32 -3.52 9.40
CA LEU A 335 -18.97 -3.27 10.79
C LEU A 335 -17.75 -4.11 11.13
N ASP A 336 -16.61 -3.47 11.32
CA ASP A 336 -15.36 -4.11 11.71
C ASP A 336 -15.09 -3.89 13.20
N ALA A 337 -15.18 -4.98 13.97
CA ALA A 337 -14.95 -5.01 15.40
C ALA A 337 -13.91 -6.09 15.76
N SER A 338 -12.92 -6.27 14.89
CA SER A 338 -11.90 -7.31 14.96
C SER A 338 -10.86 -7.17 16.10
N ASN A 339 -11.22 -6.62 17.26
CA ASN A 339 -10.28 -6.36 18.37
C ASN A 339 -10.14 -7.50 19.38
N TYR A 340 -9.22 -7.28 20.31
CA TYR A 340 -8.99 -8.04 21.54
C TYR A 340 -10.28 -8.29 22.33
N GLY A 341 -10.90 -9.46 22.09
CA GLY A 341 -11.99 -10.00 22.90
C GLY A 341 -13.39 -9.50 22.53
N VAL A 342 -14.12 -10.31 21.75
CA VAL A 342 -15.59 -10.23 21.65
C VAL A 342 -16.16 -11.37 22.47
N LEU A 343 -16.94 -11.05 23.51
CA LEU A 343 -17.59 -12.07 24.34
C LEU A 343 -18.75 -12.72 23.56
N PHE A 344 -18.97 -14.03 23.78
CA PHE A 344 -20.02 -14.79 23.08
C PHE A 344 -21.41 -14.14 23.18
N GLU A 345 -21.75 -13.58 24.35
CA GLU A 345 -23.04 -12.94 24.62
C GLU A 345 -23.29 -11.72 23.74
N ALA A 346 -22.23 -11.11 23.18
CA ALA A 346 -22.36 -10.02 22.23
C ALA A 346 -22.64 -10.49 20.79
N VAL A 347 -22.22 -11.71 20.43
CA VAL A 347 -22.26 -12.21 19.05
C VAL A 347 -23.66 -12.63 18.63
N GLN A 348 -24.42 -13.27 19.52
CA GLN A 348 -25.74 -13.78 19.21
C GLN A 348 -26.75 -12.65 18.87
N PRO A 349 -26.84 -11.54 19.63
CA PRO A 349 -27.66 -10.38 19.24
C PRO A 349 -27.27 -9.81 17.87
N LEU A 350 -25.97 -9.70 17.59
CA LEU A 350 -25.48 -9.20 16.30
C LEU A 350 -25.89 -10.12 15.14
N CYS A 351 -25.77 -11.44 15.30
CA CYS A 351 -26.22 -12.40 14.30
C CYS A 351 -27.73 -12.28 14.05
N HIS A 352 -28.53 -12.12 15.11
CA HIS A 352 -29.97 -11.91 14.97
C HIS A 352 -30.27 -10.61 14.20
N ALA A 353 -29.61 -9.50 14.53
CA ALA A 353 -29.75 -8.25 13.79
C ALA A 353 -29.41 -8.40 12.30
N LEU A 354 -28.39 -9.17 11.95
CA LEU A 354 -28.03 -9.47 10.56
C LEU A 354 -29.05 -10.37 9.83
N THR A 355 -29.93 -11.07 10.53
CA THR A 355 -31.06 -11.75 9.87
C THR A 355 -32.09 -10.75 9.36
N ILE A 356 -32.18 -9.57 9.98
CA ILE A 356 -33.08 -8.48 9.61
C ILE A 356 -32.38 -7.55 8.61
N ASN A 357 -31.25 -6.96 9.02
CA ASN A 357 -30.41 -6.12 8.19
C ASN A 357 -29.87 -6.93 7.00
N LYS A 358 -29.95 -6.42 5.76
CA LYS A 358 -29.47 -7.13 4.54
C LYS A 358 -28.24 -6.48 3.88
N THR A 359 -27.84 -5.32 4.37
CA THR A 359 -26.76 -4.53 3.78
C THR A 359 -25.42 -4.83 4.42
N CYS A 360 -25.37 -5.00 5.74
CA CYS A 360 -24.13 -5.04 6.51
C CYS A 360 -23.46 -6.42 6.51
N SER A 361 -22.13 -6.43 6.56
CA SER A 361 -21.29 -7.54 6.98
C SER A 361 -20.61 -7.19 8.30
N VAL A 362 -20.32 -8.18 9.15
CA VAL A 362 -19.69 -7.98 10.46
C VAL A 362 -18.41 -8.79 10.52
N LYS A 363 -17.30 -8.14 10.89
CA LYS A 363 -16.02 -8.78 11.15
C LYS A 363 -15.72 -8.80 12.65
N LEU A 364 -15.64 -10.00 13.19
CA LEU A 364 -15.21 -10.32 14.56
C LEU A 364 -13.92 -11.14 14.40
N HIS A 365 -12.86 -10.92 15.17
CA HIS A 365 -11.66 -11.75 15.04
C HIS A 365 -11.79 -12.98 15.93
N HIS A 366 -11.65 -12.82 17.24
CA HIS A 366 -11.71 -13.92 18.20
C HIS A 366 -12.99 -13.83 19.04
N VAL A 367 -13.74 -14.94 19.10
CA VAL A 367 -14.92 -15.12 19.96
C VAL A 367 -14.62 -16.26 20.90
N GLU A 368 -14.45 -15.95 22.18
CA GLU A 368 -14.29 -16.96 23.22
C GLU A 368 -15.66 -17.60 23.50
N ALA A 369 -15.78 -18.91 23.28
CA ALA A 369 -17.04 -19.64 23.42
C ALA A 369 -16.79 -21.11 23.79
N SER A 370 -17.64 -21.67 24.63
CA SER A 370 -17.67 -23.11 24.90
C SER A 370 -18.15 -23.92 23.67
N PRO A 371 -17.90 -25.24 23.60
CA PRO A 371 -18.36 -26.06 22.48
C PRO A 371 -19.88 -26.00 22.24
N LEU A 372 -20.69 -25.93 23.30
CA LEU A 372 -22.14 -25.84 23.21
C LEU A 372 -22.60 -24.51 22.61
N GLU A 373 -21.98 -23.42 23.06
CA GLU A 373 -22.21 -22.07 22.54
C GLU A 373 -21.79 -21.98 21.08
N ARG A 374 -20.69 -22.63 20.71
CA ARG A 374 -20.21 -22.67 19.34
C ARG A 374 -21.14 -23.42 18.41
N GLU A 375 -21.67 -24.56 18.86
CA GLU A 375 -22.69 -25.31 18.12
C GLU A 375 -23.98 -24.47 17.93
N ALA A 376 -24.41 -23.75 18.97
CA ALA A 376 -25.57 -22.85 18.88
C ALA A 376 -25.33 -21.70 17.88
N LEU A 377 -24.12 -21.13 17.85
CA LEU A 377 -23.74 -20.12 16.88
C LEU A 377 -23.70 -20.67 15.45
N ALA A 378 -23.09 -21.84 15.24
CA ALA A 378 -23.03 -22.47 13.91
C ALA A 378 -24.42 -22.75 13.34
N ARG A 379 -25.38 -23.15 14.19
CA ARG A 379 -26.80 -23.28 13.82
C ARG A 379 -27.41 -21.93 13.43
N THR A 380 -27.23 -20.91 14.27
CA THR A 380 -27.73 -19.55 14.01
C THR A 380 -27.19 -19.00 12.67
N LEU A 381 -25.90 -19.19 12.39
CA LEU A 381 -25.27 -18.77 11.14
C LEU A 381 -25.81 -19.54 9.93
N SER A 382 -26.07 -20.83 10.08
CA SER A 382 -26.62 -21.69 9.01
C SER A 382 -28.06 -21.31 8.68
N GLU A 383 -28.92 -21.21 9.69
CA GLU A 383 -30.34 -20.85 9.55
C GLU A 383 -30.50 -19.43 8.98
N GLY A 384 -29.69 -18.48 9.46
CA GLY A 384 -29.68 -17.10 8.98
C GLY A 384 -28.95 -16.89 7.64
N LYS A 385 -28.28 -17.91 7.08
CA LYS A 385 -27.42 -17.83 5.89
C LYS A 385 -26.34 -16.73 6.01
N LEU A 386 -25.67 -16.68 7.16
CA LEU A 386 -24.79 -15.57 7.55
C LEU A 386 -23.30 -15.80 7.27
N TYR A 387 -22.86 -17.00 6.86
CA TYR A 387 -21.43 -17.31 6.62
C TYR A 387 -20.75 -16.42 5.55
N GLY A 388 -21.50 -15.81 4.63
CA GLY A 388 -20.96 -14.84 3.66
C GLY A 388 -20.99 -13.38 4.14
N ARG A 389 -21.48 -13.14 5.37
CA ARG A 389 -21.69 -11.80 5.95
C ARG A 389 -21.08 -11.65 7.34
N VAL A 390 -20.74 -12.74 8.01
CA VAL A 390 -20.03 -12.74 9.28
C VAL A 390 -18.64 -13.32 9.05
N GLN A 391 -17.64 -12.65 9.58
CA GLN A 391 -16.27 -13.15 9.65
C GLN A 391 -15.92 -13.33 11.13
N LEU A 392 -15.34 -14.48 11.45
CA LEU A 392 -14.94 -14.90 12.80
C LEU A 392 -13.84 -15.96 12.68
N THR A 393 -13.14 -16.26 13.78
CA THR A 393 -12.26 -17.42 13.84
C THR A 393 -13.08 -18.69 13.67
N TRP A 394 -12.98 -19.36 12.52
CA TRP A 394 -13.76 -20.57 12.19
C TRP A 394 -13.25 -21.79 12.97
N THR A 395 -14.19 -22.66 13.33
CA THR A 395 -13.95 -23.91 14.06
C THR A 395 -14.55 -25.10 13.30
N ASP A 396 -14.29 -26.33 13.76
CA ASP A 396 -14.89 -27.54 13.17
C ASP A 396 -16.43 -27.49 13.09
N PHE A 397 -17.09 -26.85 14.05
CA PHE A 397 -18.55 -26.69 14.06
C PHE A 397 -19.08 -25.89 12.85
N ASP A 398 -18.25 -25.01 12.29
CA ASP A 398 -18.62 -24.10 11.19
C ASP A 398 -18.34 -24.68 9.81
N ALA A 399 -17.52 -25.73 9.72
CA ALA A 399 -16.95 -26.21 8.47
C ALA A 399 -18.03 -26.62 7.44
N ALA A 400 -19.08 -27.30 7.90
CA ALA A 400 -20.18 -27.73 7.04
C ALA A 400 -20.98 -26.54 6.47
N GLY A 401 -21.27 -25.55 7.31
CA GLY A 401 -22.02 -24.35 6.93
C GLY A 401 -21.22 -23.44 6.00
N LEU A 402 -19.94 -23.23 6.31
CA LEU A 402 -19.01 -22.45 5.49
C LEU A 402 -18.78 -23.11 4.13
N ARG A 403 -18.63 -24.44 4.06
CA ARG A 403 -18.57 -25.18 2.79
C ARG A 403 -19.80 -24.90 1.93
N ALA A 404 -21.00 -25.03 2.52
CA ALA A 404 -22.24 -24.80 1.80
C ALA A 404 -22.33 -23.35 1.28
N ALA A 405 -21.82 -22.37 2.03
CA ALA A 405 -21.77 -20.98 1.61
C ALA A 405 -20.78 -20.76 0.44
N LEU A 406 -19.60 -21.35 0.49
CA LEU A 406 -18.56 -21.23 -0.55
C LEU A 406 -18.98 -21.80 -1.92
N GLN A 407 -19.93 -22.74 -1.91
CA GLN A 407 -20.50 -23.37 -3.11
C GLN A 407 -21.68 -22.61 -3.72
N GLN A 408 -22.17 -21.55 -3.08
CA GLN A 408 -23.24 -20.72 -3.62
C GLN A 408 -22.73 -19.85 -4.79
N THR A 409 -23.66 -19.43 -5.66
CA THR A 409 -23.35 -18.59 -6.83
C THR A 409 -23.70 -17.11 -6.62
N THR A 410 -24.09 -16.72 -5.40
CA THR A 410 -24.51 -15.35 -5.10
C THR A 410 -23.29 -14.43 -5.04
N ALA A 411 -23.33 -13.37 -5.85
CA ALA A 411 -22.18 -12.57 -6.32
C ALA A 411 -21.45 -11.68 -5.28
N ARG A 412 -21.39 -12.06 -3.99
CA ARG A 412 -20.61 -11.30 -3.00
C ARG A 412 -19.20 -11.85 -2.88
N CYS A 413 -18.22 -10.99 -3.12
CA CYS A 413 -16.81 -11.29 -2.92
C CYS A 413 -16.49 -11.35 -1.42
N ILE A 414 -15.83 -12.41 -0.97
CA ILE A 414 -15.55 -12.66 0.47
C ILE A 414 -14.05 -12.56 0.73
N ASP A 415 -13.67 -11.78 1.76
CA ASP A 415 -12.38 -11.93 2.44
C ASP A 415 -12.49 -13.11 3.40
N LEU A 416 -11.75 -14.18 3.16
CA LEU A 416 -11.79 -15.36 4.02
C LEU A 416 -10.50 -15.46 4.84
N VAL A 417 -10.65 -15.57 6.16
CA VAL A 417 -9.54 -15.89 7.08
C VAL A 417 -9.79 -17.29 7.64
N LEU A 418 -8.83 -18.21 7.50
CA LEU A 418 -8.86 -19.55 8.10
C LEU A 418 -7.73 -19.68 9.12
N SER A 419 -7.92 -20.52 10.15
CA SER A 419 -6.87 -20.88 11.12
C SER A 419 -6.83 -22.39 11.30
N THR A 420 -5.63 -22.99 11.30
CA THR A 420 -5.44 -24.43 11.58
C THR A 420 -5.54 -24.76 13.07
N GLU A 421 -5.57 -23.75 13.96
CA GLU A 421 -5.62 -23.96 15.41
C GLU A 421 -6.95 -24.55 15.88
N HIS A 422 -8.06 -24.23 15.20
CA HIS A 422 -9.40 -24.65 15.61
C HIS A 422 -10.13 -25.47 14.55
N LEU A 423 -9.44 -25.81 13.45
CA LEU A 423 -9.94 -26.64 12.38
C LEU A 423 -9.12 -27.92 12.31
N SER A 424 -9.76 -29.07 12.49
CA SER A 424 -9.16 -30.37 12.21
C SER A 424 -8.74 -30.49 10.75
N CYS A 425 -7.78 -31.39 10.46
CA CYS A 425 -7.37 -31.71 9.08
C CYS A 425 -8.58 -31.99 8.17
N ALA A 426 -9.56 -32.74 8.67
CA ALA A 426 -10.74 -33.13 7.89
C ALA A 426 -11.62 -31.93 7.52
N SER A 427 -11.91 -31.05 8.48
CA SER A 427 -12.67 -29.82 8.24
C SER A 427 -11.92 -28.87 7.31
N PHE A 428 -10.62 -28.68 7.53
CA PHE A 428 -9.79 -27.83 6.70
C PHE A 428 -9.71 -28.35 5.25
N ALA A 429 -9.52 -29.66 5.06
CA ALA A 429 -9.52 -30.30 3.74
C ALA A 429 -10.87 -30.09 3.02
N LEU A 430 -11.98 -30.25 3.74
CA LEU A 430 -13.33 -30.04 3.24
C LEU A 430 -13.57 -28.60 2.77
N LEU A 431 -13.05 -27.61 3.50
CA LEU A 431 -13.10 -26.19 3.11
C LEU A 431 -12.20 -25.91 1.90
N CYS A 432 -10.98 -26.45 1.88
CA CYS A 432 -10.07 -26.36 0.74
C CYS A 432 -10.69 -26.92 -0.55
N GLN A 433 -11.41 -28.04 -0.46
CA GLN A 433 -12.11 -28.60 -1.62
C GLN A 433 -13.17 -27.63 -2.18
N ALA A 434 -13.94 -26.97 -1.31
CA ALA A 434 -14.92 -25.97 -1.73
C ALA A 434 -14.27 -24.70 -2.28
N LEU A 435 -13.16 -24.25 -1.68
CA LEU A 435 -12.41 -23.08 -2.16
C LEU A 435 -11.86 -23.28 -3.57
N SER A 436 -11.40 -24.49 -3.88
CA SER A 436 -10.84 -24.82 -5.21
C SER A 436 -11.82 -24.62 -6.36
N SER A 437 -13.13 -24.64 -6.08
CA SER A 437 -14.20 -24.44 -7.07
C SER A 437 -14.98 -23.13 -6.87
N SER A 438 -14.70 -22.38 -5.80
CA SER A 438 -15.41 -21.14 -5.49
C SER A 438 -14.97 -19.98 -6.38
N ARG A 439 -15.94 -19.19 -6.83
CA ARG A 439 -15.71 -17.91 -7.54
C ARG A 439 -15.97 -16.69 -6.67
N LEU A 440 -16.27 -16.90 -5.38
CA LEU A 440 -16.65 -15.85 -4.45
C LEU A 440 -15.46 -15.28 -3.68
N VAL A 441 -14.43 -16.09 -3.40
CA VAL A 441 -13.30 -15.65 -2.58
C VAL A 441 -12.23 -15.05 -3.48
N TYR A 442 -11.90 -13.78 -3.25
CA TYR A 442 -10.84 -13.06 -3.98
C TYR A 442 -9.61 -12.80 -3.10
N SER A 443 -9.77 -12.86 -1.77
CA SER A 443 -8.73 -12.67 -0.76
C SER A 443 -8.80 -13.80 0.26
N LEU A 444 -7.70 -14.52 0.44
CA LEU A 444 -7.58 -15.62 1.40
C LEU A 444 -6.42 -15.34 2.35
N ALA A 445 -6.69 -15.35 3.65
CA ALA A 445 -5.69 -15.39 4.70
C ALA A 445 -5.73 -16.74 5.42
N VAL A 446 -4.58 -17.35 5.67
CA VAL A 446 -4.47 -18.61 6.42
C VAL A 446 -3.45 -18.45 7.54
N ASN A 447 -3.91 -18.62 8.77
CA ASN A 447 -3.09 -18.70 9.98
C ASN A 447 -2.71 -20.17 10.20
N LEU A 448 -1.42 -20.46 10.06
CA LEU A 448 -0.79 -21.74 10.35
C LEU A 448 -0.25 -21.66 11.77
N SER A 449 -0.79 -22.52 12.65
CA SER A 449 -0.48 -22.59 14.07
C SER A 449 0.37 -23.83 14.42
N SER A 450 0.65 -24.04 15.70
CA SER A 450 1.37 -25.21 16.23
C SER A 450 0.76 -26.57 15.88
N ASP A 451 -0.54 -26.62 15.60
CA ASP A 451 -1.29 -27.82 15.20
C ASP A 451 -1.28 -28.08 13.69
N THR A 452 -0.63 -27.22 12.90
CA THR A 452 -0.48 -27.42 11.45
C THR A 452 0.26 -28.72 11.17
N THR A 453 -0.31 -29.52 10.27
CA THR A 453 0.27 -30.79 9.79
C THR A 453 0.66 -30.65 8.31
N PRO A 454 1.52 -31.54 7.78
CA PRO A 454 1.82 -31.56 6.35
C PRO A 454 0.58 -31.68 5.46
N GLU A 455 -0.44 -32.41 5.92
CA GLU A 455 -1.72 -32.58 5.22
C GLU A 455 -2.49 -31.26 5.07
N HIS A 456 -2.48 -30.39 6.10
CA HIS A 456 -3.07 -29.04 5.98
C HIS A 456 -2.41 -28.26 4.83
N VAL A 457 -1.08 -28.31 4.77
CA VAL A 457 -0.29 -27.63 3.74
C VAL A 457 -0.55 -28.21 2.35
N ASP A 458 -0.65 -29.53 2.22
CA ASP A 458 -0.96 -30.18 0.94
C ASP A 458 -2.35 -29.80 0.41
N ASN A 459 -3.34 -29.70 1.31
CA ASN A 459 -4.66 -29.20 0.97
C ASN A 459 -4.62 -27.73 0.51
N LEU A 460 -3.86 -26.89 1.20
CA LEU A 460 -3.68 -25.48 0.83
C LEU A 460 -2.96 -25.34 -0.52
N CYS A 461 -1.89 -26.11 -0.75
CA CYS A 461 -1.20 -26.20 -2.04
C CYS A 461 -2.17 -26.53 -3.19
N ASN A 462 -3.07 -27.48 -2.98
CA ASN A 462 -4.07 -27.85 -3.98
C ASN A 462 -5.03 -26.71 -4.33
N VAL A 463 -5.46 -25.92 -3.34
CA VAL A 463 -6.29 -24.73 -3.54
C VAL A 463 -5.53 -23.67 -4.34
N LEU A 464 -4.34 -23.30 -3.87
CA LEU A 464 -3.55 -22.22 -4.45
C LEU A 464 -3.11 -22.54 -5.88
N LYS A 465 -2.87 -23.81 -6.20
CA LYS A 465 -2.53 -24.24 -7.56
C LYS A 465 -3.70 -24.15 -8.54
N LYS A 466 -4.95 -24.35 -8.07
CA LYS A 466 -6.14 -24.47 -8.93
C LYS A 466 -7.04 -23.24 -8.97
N THR A 467 -6.94 -22.37 -7.98
CA THR A 467 -7.82 -21.19 -7.86
C THR A 467 -7.74 -20.26 -9.07
N LEU A 468 -8.90 -19.75 -9.51
CA LEU A 468 -9.02 -18.78 -10.59
C LEU A 468 -9.58 -17.42 -10.12
N SER A 469 -10.05 -17.36 -8.88
CA SER A 469 -10.73 -16.20 -8.28
C SER A 469 -9.85 -15.45 -7.28
N LEU A 470 -8.95 -16.17 -6.58
CA LEU A 470 -8.04 -15.55 -5.61
C LEU A 470 -7.05 -14.65 -6.31
N THR A 471 -7.01 -13.38 -5.88
CA THR A 471 -6.05 -12.38 -6.35
C THR A 471 -5.07 -11.99 -5.24
N ARG A 472 -5.45 -12.17 -3.97
CA ARG A 472 -4.66 -11.86 -2.78
C ARG A 472 -4.59 -13.07 -1.86
N VAL A 473 -3.38 -13.42 -1.44
CA VAL A 473 -3.13 -14.53 -0.51
C VAL A 473 -2.21 -14.04 0.60
N LYS A 474 -2.63 -14.24 1.86
CA LYS A 474 -1.83 -13.97 3.06
C LYS A 474 -1.61 -15.29 3.81
N LEU A 475 -0.36 -15.69 3.98
CA LEU A 475 0.02 -16.88 4.74
C LEU A 475 0.77 -16.42 5.97
N ILE A 476 0.25 -16.78 7.14
CA ILE A 476 0.80 -16.38 8.43
C ILE A 476 1.20 -17.65 9.15
N GLU A 477 2.47 -17.78 9.49
CA GLU A 477 3.03 -18.92 10.21
C GLU A 477 3.51 -18.44 11.58
N HIS A 478 2.77 -18.83 12.62
CA HIS A 478 3.12 -18.54 14.01
C HIS A 478 3.32 -19.85 14.77
N ASP A 479 4.49 -20.00 15.40
CA ASP A 479 4.77 -21.05 16.38
C ASP A 479 4.47 -22.48 15.88
N CYS A 480 4.72 -22.74 14.59
CA CYS A 480 4.58 -24.08 14.02
C CYS A 480 5.71 -25.01 14.50
N LYS A 481 5.37 -26.26 14.86
CA LYS A 481 6.36 -27.29 15.20
C LYS A 481 7.34 -27.58 14.06
N ASN A 482 6.86 -27.47 12.82
CA ASN A 482 7.66 -27.57 11.60
C ASN A 482 7.67 -26.21 10.91
N GLN A 483 8.86 -25.70 10.59
CA GLN A 483 9.04 -24.42 9.93
C GLN A 483 8.86 -24.54 8.40
N GLY A 484 8.51 -23.43 7.75
CA GLY A 484 8.52 -23.30 6.29
C GLY A 484 7.21 -23.72 5.60
N PHE A 485 6.14 -23.93 6.37
CA PHE A 485 4.85 -24.32 5.83
C PHE A 485 4.19 -23.24 4.98
N ALA A 486 4.25 -21.97 5.40
CA ALA A 486 3.77 -20.85 4.61
C ALA A 486 4.55 -20.73 3.30
N VAL A 487 5.87 -20.87 3.34
CA VAL A 487 6.75 -20.82 2.15
C VAL A 487 6.45 -21.96 1.19
N ARG A 488 6.29 -23.19 1.70
CA ARG A 488 5.95 -24.36 0.89
C ARG A 488 4.59 -24.22 0.22
N ALA A 489 3.59 -23.69 0.92
CA ALA A 489 2.28 -23.38 0.34
C ALA A 489 2.37 -22.26 -0.71
N ALA A 490 3.15 -21.21 -0.47
CA ALA A 490 3.34 -20.14 -1.43
C ALA A 490 4.04 -20.61 -2.71
N HIS A 491 5.00 -21.53 -2.61
CA HIS A 491 5.82 -22.01 -3.72
C HIS A 491 5.02 -22.60 -4.90
N VAL A 492 3.80 -23.13 -4.66
CA VAL A 492 2.94 -23.63 -5.76
C VAL A 492 2.36 -22.52 -6.63
N LEU A 493 2.40 -21.26 -6.18
CA LEU A 493 1.89 -20.11 -6.92
C LEU A 493 2.71 -19.79 -8.18
N ARG A 494 3.91 -20.37 -8.33
CA ARG A 494 4.71 -20.22 -9.57
C ARG A 494 3.98 -20.65 -10.84
N SER A 495 3.02 -21.58 -10.71
CA SER A 495 2.17 -22.05 -11.82
C SER A 495 0.74 -21.47 -11.76
N ASN A 496 0.43 -20.65 -10.76
CA ASN A 496 -0.88 -20.03 -10.61
C ASN A 496 -1.03 -18.82 -11.56
N THR A 497 -2.25 -18.56 -12.02
CA THR A 497 -2.53 -17.51 -12.99
C THR A 497 -3.52 -16.43 -12.51
N SER A 498 -3.93 -16.45 -11.25
CA SER A 498 -4.94 -15.54 -10.68
C SER A 498 -4.38 -14.66 -9.56
N VAL A 499 -3.49 -15.20 -8.72
CA VAL A 499 -2.90 -14.51 -7.57
C VAL A 499 -1.88 -13.49 -8.06
N THR A 500 -2.06 -12.26 -7.60
CA THR A 500 -1.19 -11.10 -7.92
C THR A 500 -0.45 -10.63 -6.68
N HIS A 501 -1.11 -10.65 -5.52
CA HIS A 501 -0.54 -10.20 -4.25
C HIS A 501 -0.34 -11.39 -3.30
N LEU A 502 0.88 -11.54 -2.81
CA LEU A 502 1.25 -12.56 -1.83
C LEU A 502 1.87 -11.88 -0.62
N LYS A 503 1.36 -12.19 0.58
CA LYS A 503 1.99 -11.84 1.85
C LYS A 503 2.36 -13.11 2.60
N ILE A 504 3.59 -13.19 3.07
CA ILE A 504 4.08 -14.26 3.93
C ILE A 504 4.57 -13.63 5.23
N LEU A 505 4.07 -14.12 6.35
CA LEU A 505 4.62 -13.88 7.67
C LEU A 505 5.13 -15.22 8.20
N CYS A 506 6.41 -15.32 8.55
CA CYS A 506 6.97 -16.56 9.08
C CYS A 506 8.05 -16.34 10.14
N ASN A 507 8.26 -17.35 10.98
CA ASN A 507 9.29 -17.38 12.02
C ASN A 507 10.62 -17.87 11.44
N GLY A 508 11.40 -16.96 10.87
CA GLY A 508 12.66 -17.28 10.20
C GLY A 508 12.49 -17.92 8.81
N LEU A 509 13.61 -18.09 8.11
CA LEU A 509 13.70 -18.81 6.83
C LEU A 509 14.91 -19.73 6.86
N THR A 510 14.73 -20.98 6.44
CA THR A 510 15.85 -21.90 6.19
C THR A 510 16.41 -21.67 4.78
N ALA A 511 17.61 -22.21 4.50
CA ALA A 511 18.15 -22.20 3.14
C ALA A 511 17.24 -22.90 2.12
N GLN A 512 16.48 -23.92 2.56
CA GLN A 512 15.49 -24.59 1.73
C GLN A 512 14.31 -23.67 1.42
N ASP A 513 13.83 -22.91 2.40
CA ASP A 513 12.76 -21.93 2.20
C ASP A 513 13.19 -20.82 1.24
N ALA A 514 14.44 -20.34 1.37
CA ALA A 514 15.02 -19.36 0.47
C ALA A 514 15.01 -19.86 -0.99
N GLU A 515 15.41 -21.12 -1.23
CA GLU A 515 15.35 -21.72 -2.57
C GLU A 515 13.92 -21.85 -3.10
N LEU A 516 12.96 -22.24 -2.26
CA LEU A 516 11.55 -22.32 -2.66
C LEU A 516 11.00 -20.95 -3.06
N LEU A 517 11.34 -19.90 -2.31
CA LEU A 517 11.02 -18.51 -2.64
C LEU A 517 11.74 -18.06 -3.90
N ARG A 518 13.00 -18.46 -4.13
CA ARG A 518 13.73 -18.16 -5.37
C ARG A 518 13.00 -18.71 -6.59
N TYR A 519 12.64 -20.00 -6.58
CA TYR A 519 11.88 -20.60 -7.67
C TYR A 519 10.51 -19.93 -7.86
N LEU A 520 9.84 -19.61 -6.76
CA LEU A 520 8.58 -18.87 -6.81
C LEU A 520 8.75 -17.52 -7.51
N MET A 521 9.74 -16.73 -7.09
CA MET A 521 10.02 -15.42 -7.67
C MET A 521 10.41 -15.57 -9.14
N ALA A 522 11.32 -16.48 -9.49
CA ALA A 522 11.78 -16.66 -10.87
C ALA A 522 10.67 -17.04 -11.85
N GLU A 523 9.82 -18.00 -11.48
CA GLU A 523 8.88 -18.64 -12.41
C GLU A 523 7.48 -17.99 -12.43
N SER A 524 7.12 -17.21 -11.41
CA SER A 524 5.77 -16.61 -11.32
C SER A 524 5.52 -15.58 -12.43
N GLN A 525 4.43 -15.79 -13.19
CA GLN A 525 4.03 -14.90 -14.29
C GLN A 525 2.92 -13.90 -13.95
N ARG A 526 2.31 -14.02 -12.77
CA ARG A 526 1.18 -13.17 -12.33
C ARG A 526 1.41 -12.42 -11.03
N LEU A 527 2.27 -12.92 -10.15
CA LEU A 527 2.64 -12.20 -8.94
C LEU A 527 3.27 -10.86 -9.31
N ASN A 528 2.73 -9.78 -8.75
CA ASN A 528 3.22 -8.42 -8.93
C ASN A 528 3.69 -7.80 -7.60
N VAL A 529 3.08 -8.21 -6.49
CA VAL A 529 3.38 -7.73 -5.13
C VAL A 529 3.71 -8.90 -4.23
N VAL A 530 4.86 -8.83 -3.56
CA VAL A 530 5.28 -9.80 -2.54
C VAL A 530 5.63 -9.07 -1.25
N GLU A 531 4.96 -9.38 -0.17
CA GLU A 531 5.34 -8.92 1.17
C GLU A 531 5.89 -10.12 1.95
N LEU A 532 7.11 -10.00 2.46
CA LEU A 532 7.77 -11.01 3.26
C LEU A 532 8.17 -10.42 4.60
N GLU A 533 7.51 -10.90 5.64
CA GLU A 533 7.71 -10.47 7.02
C GLU A 533 8.30 -11.65 7.80
N VAL A 534 9.54 -11.51 8.23
CA VAL A 534 10.28 -12.55 8.93
C VAL A 534 10.46 -12.13 10.38
N GLU A 535 9.69 -12.76 11.27
CA GLU A 535 9.74 -12.51 12.70
C GLU A 535 10.80 -13.38 13.39
N ALA A 536 11.40 -12.84 14.45
CA ALA A 536 12.50 -13.45 15.18
C ALA A 536 12.11 -13.74 16.64
N TYR A 537 11.06 -14.54 16.86
CA TYR A 537 10.69 -15.00 18.19
C TYR A 537 10.94 -16.50 18.33
N VAL A 538 12.05 -16.84 18.99
CA VAL A 538 12.23 -18.18 19.56
C VAL A 538 12.04 -18.06 21.06
N TRP A 539 10.86 -18.43 21.57
CA TRP A 539 10.64 -18.62 23.00
C TRP A 539 11.35 -19.92 23.43
N ARG A 540 12.66 -19.84 23.69
CA ARG A 540 13.37 -20.89 24.44
C ARG A 540 13.53 -20.44 25.88
N CYS A 541 13.14 -21.31 26.80
CA CYS A 541 13.05 -21.06 28.24
C CYS A 541 14.39 -20.78 28.94
N ASP A 542 15.50 -20.57 28.22
CA ASP A 542 16.78 -20.23 28.81
C ASP A 542 17.71 -19.56 27.77
N HIS A 543 17.59 -18.25 27.59
CA HIS A 543 18.32 -17.37 26.64
C HIS A 543 17.57 -17.04 25.34
N SER A 544 17.11 -15.79 25.25
CA SER A 544 16.58 -15.16 24.04
C SER A 544 17.71 -14.86 23.05
N VAL A 545 17.98 -15.75 22.10
CA VAL A 545 18.88 -15.44 20.99
C VAL A 545 18.06 -14.75 19.90
N ARG A 546 18.31 -13.46 19.68
CA ARG A 546 17.83 -12.74 18.49
C ARG A 546 18.52 -13.34 17.27
N VAL A 547 17.81 -14.16 16.49
CA VAL A 547 18.27 -14.56 15.14
C VAL A 547 17.20 -14.08 14.18
N GLY A 548 17.29 -12.80 13.83
CA GLY A 548 16.26 -12.09 13.05
C GLY A 548 16.81 -11.32 11.86
N LYS A 549 17.92 -11.79 11.30
CA LYS A 549 18.54 -11.23 10.10
C LYS A 549 18.33 -12.20 8.94
N LEU A 550 17.80 -11.71 7.81
CA LEU A 550 18.00 -12.38 6.53
C LEU A 550 19.50 -12.34 6.26
N ASP A 551 20.19 -13.48 6.36
CA ASP A 551 21.62 -13.52 6.09
C ASP A 551 21.91 -13.18 4.62
N ALA A 552 23.17 -12.83 4.35
CA ALA A 552 23.61 -12.45 3.00
C ALA A 552 23.33 -13.56 1.98
N GLN A 553 23.49 -14.82 2.37
CA GLN A 553 23.24 -15.97 1.51
C GLN A 553 21.76 -16.07 1.09
N THR A 554 20.84 -15.89 2.04
CA THR A 554 19.39 -15.87 1.77
C THR A 554 19.03 -14.72 0.85
N MET A 555 19.59 -13.53 1.09
CA MET A 555 19.38 -12.37 0.21
C MET A 555 19.93 -12.57 -1.20
N ASP A 556 21.08 -13.23 -1.35
CA ASP A 556 21.65 -13.58 -2.65
C ASP A 556 20.74 -14.56 -3.41
N ILE A 557 20.24 -15.59 -2.73
CA ILE A 557 19.29 -16.57 -3.28
C ILE A 557 18.02 -15.86 -3.75
N LEU A 558 17.42 -15.00 -2.91
CA LEU A 558 16.22 -14.24 -3.29
C LEU A 558 16.49 -13.29 -4.46
N SER A 559 17.65 -12.62 -4.46
CA SER A 559 18.09 -11.73 -5.55
C SER A 559 18.20 -12.48 -6.87
N GLN A 560 18.78 -13.68 -6.86
CA GLN A 560 18.87 -14.53 -8.05
C GLN A 560 17.48 -14.84 -8.63
N GLY A 561 16.49 -15.14 -7.77
CA GLY A 561 15.11 -15.41 -8.22
C GLY A 561 14.48 -14.21 -8.93
N MET A 562 14.75 -13.01 -8.44
CA MET A 562 14.27 -11.79 -9.06
C MET A 562 14.91 -11.51 -10.43
N THR A 563 16.17 -11.93 -10.66
CA THR A 563 16.87 -11.62 -11.93
C THR A 563 16.11 -12.13 -13.16
N GLU A 564 15.48 -13.30 -13.05
CA GLU A 564 14.69 -13.94 -14.10
C GLU A 564 13.28 -13.34 -14.20
N ASN A 565 12.71 -12.90 -13.08
CA ASN A 565 11.35 -12.40 -13.00
C ASN A 565 11.16 -11.01 -13.64
N ARG A 566 10.08 -10.80 -14.38
CA ARG A 566 9.81 -9.52 -15.07
C ARG A 566 8.57 -8.76 -14.56
N PHE A 567 7.78 -9.35 -13.66
CA PHE A 567 6.42 -8.91 -13.33
C PHE A 567 6.24 -8.48 -11.87
N ILE A 568 7.07 -9.01 -10.96
CA ILE A 568 7.15 -8.55 -9.58
C ILE A 568 7.73 -7.14 -9.61
N THR A 569 6.90 -6.19 -9.19
CA THR A 569 7.16 -4.75 -9.25
C THR A 569 7.04 -4.10 -7.88
N SER A 570 6.56 -4.81 -6.87
CA SER A 570 6.65 -4.39 -5.47
C SER A 570 7.09 -5.55 -4.62
N VAL A 571 8.12 -5.32 -3.80
CA VAL A 571 8.49 -6.24 -2.73
C VAL A 571 8.67 -5.42 -1.46
N GLU A 572 8.05 -5.86 -0.39
CA GLU A 572 8.30 -5.34 0.95
C GLU A 572 8.96 -6.44 1.79
N LEU A 573 10.17 -6.17 2.27
CA LEU A 573 10.91 -7.06 3.15
C LEU A 573 10.93 -6.44 4.54
N ARG A 574 10.28 -7.09 5.51
CA ARG A 574 10.27 -6.68 6.92
C ARG A 574 11.02 -7.70 7.76
N THR A 575 12.12 -7.28 8.37
CA THR A 575 12.97 -8.11 9.24
C THR A 575 13.18 -7.43 10.60
N ALA A 576 13.46 -8.22 11.63
CA ALA A 576 13.65 -7.72 12.99
C ALA A 576 14.92 -6.86 13.17
N GLU A 577 15.94 -7.07 12.34
CA GLU A 577 17.16 -6.25 12.28
C GLU A 577 17.45 -5.85 10.83
N GLN A 578 17.84 -4.59 10.62
CA GLN A 578 18.26 -4.02 9.33
C GLN A 578 19.79 -4.17 9.17
N GLY A 579 20.33 -4.15 7.94
CA GLY A 579 21.79 -4.24 7.70
C GLY A 579 22.29 -5.38 6.80
N THR A 580 21.46 -5.96 5.94
CA THR A 580 21.91 -6.88 4.88
C THR A 580 21.89 -6.14 3.54
N ASP A 581 22.94 -6.27 2.72
CA ASP A 581 22.97 -5.63 1.40
C ASP A 581 21.83 -6.13 0.52
N GLN A 582 20.90 -5.23 0.17
CA GLN A 582 19.76 -5.52 -0.69
C GLN A 582 19.93 -4.93 -2.10
N THR A 583 21.12 -4.43 -2.46
CA THR A 583 21.28 -3.64 -3.68
C THR A 583 20.91 -4.43 -4.94
N ALA A 584 21.40 -5.66 -5.08
CA ALA A 584 21.14 -6.49 -6.26
C ALA A 584 19.64 -6.78 -6.41
N PHE A 585 18.97 -7.05 -5.29
CA PHE A 585 17.54 -7.24 -5.20
C PHE A 585 16.77 -5.99 -5.68
N MET A 586 17.08 -4.82 -5.11
CA MET A 586 16.41 -3.56 -5.42
C MET A 586 16.67 -3.07 -6.84
N THR A 587 17.87 -3.32 -7.39
CA THR A 587 18.21 -3.02 -8.78
C THR A 587 17.29 -3.76 -9.74
N THR A 588 17.03 -5.04 -9.45
CA THR A 588 16.17 -5.89 -10.27
C THR A 588 14.69 -5.52 -10.14
N LEU A 589 14.25 -5.18 -8.93
CA LEU A 589 12.90 -4.66 -8.71
C LEU A 589 12.67 -3.35 -9.49
N THR A 590 13.65 -2.44 -9.45
CA THR A 590 13.62 -1.17 -10.19
C THR A 590 13.55 -1.40 -11.69
N ARG A 591 14.33 -2.35 -12.23
CA ARG A 591 14.24 -2.78 -13.64
C ARG A 591 12.80 -3.12 -14.04
N ASN A 592 12.12 -3.93 -13.24
CA ASN A 592 10.76 -4.38 -13.53
C ASN A 592 9.76 -3.21 -13.46
N LYS A 593 9.91 -2.32 -12.46
CA LYS A 593 9.11 -1.08 -12.34
C LYS A 593 9.28 -0.17 -13.57
N VAL A 594 10.51 0.06 -14.01
CA VAL A 594 10.81 0.89 -15.19
C VAL A 594 10.17 0.30 -16.45
N ARG A 595 10.23 -1.03 -16.65
CA ARG A 595 9.54 -1.67 -17.79
C ARG A 595 8.03 -1.48 -17.72
N LEU A 596 7.42 -1.65 -16.55
CA LEU A 596 5.98 -1.39 -16.37
C LEU A 596 5.63 0.08 -16.68
N ASN A 597 6.45 1.03 -16.24
CA ASN A 597 6.23 2.45 -16.54
C ASN A 597 6.41 2.76 -18.03
N ARG A 598 7.38 2.17 -18.72
CA ARG A 598 7.54 2.27 -20.18
C ARG A 598 6.28 1.78 -20.90
N ALA A 599 5.76 0.62 -20.49
CA ALA A 599 4.50 0.10 -21.02
C ALA A 599 3.34 1.08 -20.80
N ALA A 600 3.23 1.66 -19.60
CA ALA A 600 2.20 2.65 -19.30
C ALA A 600 2.39 3.97 -20.10
N ARG A 601 3.63 4.47 -20.26
CA ARG A 601 3.94 5.64 -21.12
C ARG A 601 3.51 5.39 -22.56
N PHE A 602 3.68 4.17 -23.07
CA PHE A 602 3.20 3.78 -24.40
C PHE A 602 1.68 3.86 -24.51
N VAL A 603 0.95 3.29 -23.55
CA VAL A 603 -0.52 3.31 -23.52
C VAL A 603 -1.04 4.75 -23.46
N LEU A 604 -0.43 5.58 -22.62
CA LEU A 604 -0.79 6.99 -22.45
C LEU A 604 -0.35 7.89 -23.61
N GLY A 605 0.35 7.35 -24.62
CA GLY A 605 0.85 8.10 -25.76
C GLY A 605 2.00 9.06 -25.44
N ARG A 606 2.60 8.98 -24.24
CA ARG A 606 3.74 9.80 -23.82
C ARG A 606 5.08 9.33 -24.41
N ASN A 607 5.17 8.09 -24.89
CA ASN A 607 6.36 7.64 -25.61
C ASN A 607 5.97 6.48 -26.54
N ARG A 608 6.05 6.70 -27.85
CA ARG A 608 5.73 5.69 -28.88
C ARG A 608 6.96 5.00 -29.47
N GLY A 609 8.12 5.18 -28.84
CA GLY A 609 9.37 4.56 -29.27
C GLY A 609 9.39 3.04 -29.03
N LYS A 610 10.31 2.37 -29.73
CA LYS A 610 10.48 0.92 -29.73
C LYS A 610 10.55 0.30 -28.33
N LEU A 611 11.38 0.86 -27.44
CA LEU A 611 11.57 0.34 -26.07
C LEU A 611 10.27 0.35 -25.25
N CYS A 612 9.41 1.35 -25.45
CA CYS A 612 8.12 1.42 -24.77
C CYS A 612 7.10 0.45 -25.38
N ALA A 613 7.15 0.23 -26.70
CA ALA A 613 6.33 -0.76 -27.38
C ALA A 613 6.70 -2.21 -26.98
N GLU A 614 8.00 -2.54 -26.90
CA GLU A 614 8.48 -3.85 -26.41
C GLU A 614 8.03 -4.10 -24.95
N ALA A 615 8.13 -3.08 -24.11
CA ALA A 615 7.64 -3.16 -22.74
C ALA A 615 6.11 -3.33 -22.69
N PHE A 616 5.36 -2.66 -23.56
CA PHE A 616 3.92 -2.84 -23.68
C PHE A 616 3.56 -4.28 -24.06
N GLU A 617 4.19 -4.87 -25.08
CA GLU A 617 3.93 -6.26 -25.47
C GLU A 617 4.24 -7.26 -24.34
N LEU A 618 5.21 -6.95 -23.49
CA LEU A 618 5.52 -7.77 -22.31
C LEU A 618 4.40 -7.74 -21.25
N PHE A 619 3.73 -6.60 -21.10
CA PHE A 619 2.75 -6.35 -20.04
C PHE A 619 1.29 -6.28 -20.50
N GLU A 620 0.99 -6.41 -21.80
CA GLU A 620 -0.36 -6.17 -22.35
C GLU A 620 -1.47 -7.02 -21.69
N ALA A 621 -1.13 -8.23 -21.25
CA ALA A 621 -2.05 -9.16 -20.62
C ALA A 621 -2.04 -9.09 -19.07
N GLN A 622 -1.21 -8.20 -18.50
CA GLN A 622 -1.00 -8.12 -17.06
C GLN A 622 -1.95 -7.11 -16.41
N PRO A 623 -2.67 -7.49 -15.32
CA PRO A 623 -3.51 -6.56 -14.57
C PRO A 623 -2.74 -5.36 -14.01
N SER A 624 -1.44 -5.53 -13.74
CA SER A 624 -0.57 -4.46 -13.25
C SER A 624 -0.43 -3.29 -14.24
N LEU A 625 -0.53 -3.52 -15.55
CA LEU A 625 -0.51 -2.45 -16.55
C LEU A 625 -1.77 -1.60 -16.48
N VAL A 626 -2.94 -2.22 -16.41
CA VAL A 626 -4.22 -1.52 -16.28
C VAL A 626 -4.23 -0.70 -14.98
N ALA A 627 -3.80 -1.30 -13.87
CA ALA A 627 -3.69 -0.61 -12.59
C ALA A 627 -2.75 0.59 -12.68
N ARG A 628 -1.57 0.43 -13.29
CA ARG A 628 -0.59 1.51 -13.44
C ARG A 628 -1.07 2.63 -14.38
N VAL A 629 -1.81 2.31 -15.44
CA VAL A 629 -2.42 3.32 -16.33
C VAL A 629 -3.51 4.09 -15.58
N THR A 630 -4.37 3.39 -14.86
CA THR A 630 -5.44 3.97 -14.01
C THR A 630 -4.83 4.96 -13.01
N GLU A 631 -3.79 4.54 -12.29
CA GLU A 631 -3.06 5.36 -11.32
C GLU A 631 -2.45 6.61 -11.96
N ALA A 632 -1.86 6.48 -13.15
CA ALA A 632 -1.12 7.56 -13.81
C ALA A 632 -1.99 8.59 -14.56
N SER A 633 -3.23 8.24 -14.91
CA SER A 633 -4.15 9.11 -15.68
C SER A 633 -5.43 9.49 -14.94
N GLY A 634 -5.77 8.81 -13.84
CA GLY A 634 -7.05 8.98 -13.15
C GLY A 634 -8.26 8.42 -13.92
N MET A 635 -8.03 7.65 -14.99
CA MET A 635 -9.10 7.00 -15.76
C MET A 635 -9.80 5.91 -14.94
N SER A 636 -11.03 5.54 -15.32
CA SER A 636 -11.65 4.34 -14.76
C SER A 636 -10.92 3.08 -15.25
N GLY A 637 -11.00 1.98 -14.49
CA GLY A 637 -10.37 0.71 -14.91
C GLY A 637 -10.84 0.23 -16.29
N ARG A 638 -12.11 0.45 -16.65
CA ARG A 638 -12.65 0.10 -17.98
C ARG A 638 -12.05 0.95 -19.09
N ASP A 639 -11.85 2.24 -18.84
CA ASP A 639 -11.25 3.15 -19.81
C ASP A 639 -9.75 2.86 -19.96
N ALA A 640 -9.06 2.53 -18.88
CA ALA A 640 -7.67 2.09 -18.90
C ALA A 640 -7.50 0.79 -19.72
N GLU A 641 -8.38 -0.20 -19.55
CA GLU A 641 -8.41 -1.40 -20.39
C GLU A 641 -8.67 -1.07 -21.87
N ALA A 642 -9.57 -0.13 -22.15
CA ALA A 642 -9.82 0.33 -23.52
C ALA A 642 -8.59 1.01 -24.13
N ALA A 643 -7.86 1.81 -23.34
CA ALA A 643 -6.61 2.42 -23.75
C ALA A 643 -5.53 1.38 -24.03
N VAL A 644 -5.39 0.34 -23.19
CA VAL A 644 -4.48 -0.80 -23.44
C VAL A 644 -4.82 -1.50 -24.76
N ARG A 645 -6.11 -1.78 -25.01
CA ARG A 645 -6.55 -2.35 -26.29
C ARG A 645 -6.23 -1.44 -27.47
N SER A 646 -6.44 -0.13 -27.33
CA SER A 646 -6.11 0.85 -28.37
C SER A 646 -4.61 0.90 -28.67
N ALA A 647 -3.76 0.84 -27.63
CA ALA A 647 -2.32 0.81 -27.78
C ALA A 647 -1.83 -0.43 -28.55
N LYS A 648 -2.47 -1.59 -28.36
CA LYS A 648 -2.20 -2.79 -29.16
C LYS A 648 -2.45 -2.56 -30.65
N HIS A 649 -3.61 -1.99 -30.98
CA HIS A 649 -3.95 -1.65 -32.37
C HIS A 649 -2.97 -0.65 -32.97
N PHE A 650 -2.52 0.32 -32.16
CA PHE A 650 -1.49 1.28 -32.59
C PHE A 650 -0.19 0.59 -33.00
N ILE A 651 0.28 -0.44 -32.28
CA ILE A 651 1.45 -1.23 -32.71
C ILE A 651 1.17 -1.88 -34.06
N SER A 652 0.04 -2.56 -34.22
CA SER A 652 -0.30 -3.23 -35.48
C SER A 652 -0.37 -2.26 -36.67
N ASP A 653 -0.83 -1.03 -36.45
CA ASP A 653 -0.94 -0.04 -37.53
C ASP A 653 0.40 0.70 -37.80
N ASN A 654 1.36 0.68 -36.87
CA ASN A 654 2.62 1.44 -36.96
C ASN A 654 3.89 0.59 -36.80
N TYR A 655 3.78 -0.73 -36.90
CA TYR A 655 4.83 -1.69 -36.54
C TYR A 655 6.19 -1.37 -37.17
N PHE A 656 6.23 -1.11 -38.48
CA PHE A 656 7.48 -0.86 -39.21
C PHE A 656 8.18 0.45 -38.82
N PHE A 657 7.41 1.47 -38.44
CA PHE A 657 7.96 2.74 -37.96
C PHE A 657 8.46 2.60 -36.53
N ILE A 658 7.69 1.93 -35.66
CA ILE A 658 8.09 1.67 -34.27
C ILE A 658 9.37 0.84 -34.21
N THR A 659 9.46 -0.20 -35.04
CA THR A 659 10.65 -1.07 -35.14
C THR A 659 11.79 -0.44 -35.93
N GLN A 660 11.57 0.72 -36.54
CA GLN A 660 12.52 1.45 -37.40
C GLN A 660 13.00 0.68 -38.63
N VAL A 661 12.26 -0.37 -39.03
CA VAL A 661 12.49 -1.08 -40.31
C VAL A 661 12.17 -0.16 -41.49
N VAL A 662 11.16 0.70 -41.34
CA VAL A 662 10.77 1.71 -42.34
C VAL A 662 10.95 3.09 -41.74
N ARG A 663 11.69 3.97 -42.44
CA ARG A 663 11.82 5.39 -42.08
C ARG A 663 10.68 6.22 -42.62
N ASP A 664 10.38 6.08 -43.91
CA ASP A 664 9.41 6.94 -44.61
C ASP A 664 8.25 6.15 -45.22
N LYS A 665 8.53 5.21 -46.11
CA LYS A 665 7.52 4.39 -46.79
C LYS A 665 8.08 3.03 -47.22
N LEU A 666 7.20 2.05 -47.32
CA LEU A 666 7.51 0.71 -47.82
C LEU A 666 7.13 0.64 -49.31
N GLU A 667 8.11 0.39 -50.17
CA GLU A 667 7.90 0.26 -51.62
C GLU A 667 8.71 -0.91 -52.17
N CYS A 668 8.11 -1.70 -53.05
CA CYS A 668 8.77 -2.79 -53.74
C CYS A 668 9.45 -2.30 -55.02
N LEU A 669 10.54 -2.97 -55.39
CA LEU A 669 11.08 -2.88 -56.74
C LEU A 669 10.10 -3.49 -57.74
N PRO A 670 10.16 -3.11 -59.03
CA PRO A 670 9.31 -3.72 -60.06
C PRO A 670 9.44 -5.25 -60.06
N GLY A 671 8.30 -5.94 -59.99
CA GLY A 671 8.24 -7.40 -59.92
C GLY A 671 6.90 -7.95 -60.39
N GLU A 672 6.83 -9.26 -60.62
CA GLU A 672 5.60 -9.95 -61.02
C GLU A 672 4.79 -10.41 -59.79
N GLY A 673 3.45 -10.32 -59.89
CA GLY A 673 2.53 -10.73 -58.81
C GLY A 673 2.30 -9.67 -57.73
N THR A 674 1.44 -9.98 -56.76
CA THR A 674 1.15 -9.10 -55.62
C THR A 674 2.39 -8.92 -54.75
N GLN A 675 2.88 -7.69 -54.67
CA GLN A 675 4.06 -7.32 -53.88
C GLN A 675 3.68 -6.90 -52.45
N ILE A 676 4.67 -6.83 -51.56
CA ILE A 676 4.42 -6.59 -50.12
C ILE A 676 3.85 -5.19 -49.85
N ASP A 677 4.25 -4.19 -50.65
CA ASP A 677 3.75 -2.81 -50.62
C ASP A 677 2.31 -2.68 -51.14
N GLN A 678 1.79 -3.70 -51.82
CA GLN A 678 0.41 -3.78 -52.32
C GLN A 678 -0.56 -4.47 -51.33
N LEU A 679 -0.07 -4.95 -50.18
CA LEU A 679 -0.91 -5.58 -49.18
C LEU A 679 -1.79 -4.55 -48.47
N ASN A 680 -3.08 -4.88 -48.32
CA ASN A 680 -4.02 -4.03 -47.58
C ASN A 680 -3.79 -4.12 -46.06
N PRO A 681 -4.35 -3.19 -45.24
CA PRO A 681 -4.15 -3.19 -43.79
C PRO A 681 -4.58 -4.48 -43.08
N ALA A 682 -5.58 -5.22 -43.60
CA ALA A 682 -6.02 -6.47 -42.99
C ALA A 682 -4.99 -7.60 -43.19
N CYS A 683 -4.38 -7.68 -44.38
CA CYS A 683 -3.27 -8.58 -44.64
C CYS A 683 -2.07 -8.26 -43.73
N TRP A 684 -1.74 -6.97 -43.57
CA TRP A 684 -0.67 -6.54 -42.67
C TRP A 684 -0.91 -6.96 -41.23
N ARG A 685 -2.09 -6.67 -40.66
CA ARG A 685 -2.41 -7.09 -39.29
C ARG A 685 -2.29 -8.59 -39.09
N ARG A 686 -2.71 -9.40 -40.08
CA ARG A 686 -2.56 -10.86 -40.02
C ARG A 686 -1.11 -11.33 -40.04
N ILE A 687 -0.22 -10.64 -40.76
CA ILE A 687 1.22 -10.93 -40.71
C ILE A 687 1.78 -10.55 -39.35
N LEU A 688 1.41 -9.37 -38.84
CA LEU A 688 1.89 -8.85 -37.57
C LEU A 688 1.40 -9.64 -36.35
N ASP A 689 0.32 -10.42 -36.46
CA ASP A 689 -0.10 -11.37 -35.42
C ASP A 689 0.97 -12.44 -35.11
N TYR A 690 1.95 -12.64 -36.00
CA TYR A 690 3.06 -13.58 -35.84
C TYR A 690 4.39 -12.92 -35.46
N LEU A 691 4.43 -11.60 -35.29
CA LEU A 691 5.64 -10.84 -35.01
C LEU A 691 5.51 -10.08 -33.68
N LYS A 692 6.63 -9.93 -32.98
CA LYS A 692 6.78 -9.04 -31.83
C LYS A 692 7.74 -7.93 -32.16
N VAL A 693 7.54 -6.75 -31.57
CA VAL A 693 8.46 -5.61 -31.72
C VAL A 693 9.90 -6.01 -31.38
N ALA A 694 10.06 -6.89 -30.38
CA ALA A 694 11.36 -7.41 -29.95
C ALA A 694 12.04 -8.37 -30.94
N ASP A 695 11.32 -8.88 -31.95
CA ASP A 695 11.89 -9.77 -32.98
C ASP A 695 12.79 -9.01 -33.96
N VAL A 696 12.60 -7.70 -34.09
CA VAL A 696 13.45 -6.85 -34.93
C VAL A 696 14.68 -6.43 -34.14
N ILE A 697 15.83 -7.01 -34.44
CA ILE A 697 17.11 -6.59 -33.87
C ILE A 697 17.61 -5.41 -34.70
N VAL A 698 17.67 -4.22 -34.07
CA VAL A 698 18.26 -3.04 -34.71
C VAL A 698 19.77 -3.11 -34.45
N PRO A 699 20.62 -3.01 -35.50
CA PRO A 699 22.07 -3.15 -35.37
C PRO A 699 22.73 -2.06 -34.51
#